data_AF-A0A815A8V6-F1
#
_entry.id   AF-A0A815A8V6-F1
#
_cell.length_a   1.000
_cell.length_b   1.000
_cell.length_c   1.000
_cell.angle_alpha   90.00
_cell.angle_beta   90.00
_cell.angle_gamma   90.00
#
_symmetry.space_group_name_H-M   'P 1'
#
loop_
_entity.id
_entity.type
_entity.pdbx_description
1 polymer ?
#
loop_
_entity_poly.entity_id
_entity_poly.type
_entity_poly.pdbx_seq_one_letter_code
_entity_poly.pdbx_strand_id
1 'polypeptide(L)'
;MSYDSRIIIDDNNSMNNNSDVTDHRRDLESQSTVHCPFIPSVNYQQLQIDLRAQREHEKDTLNELNQRLKLFTERVQLLQSDNSKYLTDISNLRQNLSGLSNIDVTWDERYLSLNSSCSTLTNDKINFNSDFEMYQLQIGIYQTLIEIQQDSKNKRIFALEEELKQSASQLTSLRSSYTNLGRDIEDNYNERDNLLKQYLSLTHDFAKLIKQRQQLNLSVETLKRHISFYKNLSSYSVREFASSSITTEDDTLFWRSELENIIKAIRSDFEVFYGKIGREMLACYEKKIVEMQKYVQDISTCQPSLTKEFSIVNEKLQIEYEQVTKNLSYEKEIQIKLQTTYAELETEYKSIQLRNKEQYEAIPNEIDNLKESILSLICDIHQMHCSKDTLEAEIIVYKHLLSGHQIEIKKRVVTPLCPSAGSELIRKINIKRYRQGCIGIDECTLDGTYISLISHLATNEIDLSRWKLQQNTDSSKQLQYIIPDGTRIERNGTIRIYSKTGSIAADAASSSGQKLVNNDIVSWITGNMVDTRLFNQNAITGAGISADSGLPTYRGIGGLYSDGKETEDGMPIEEALSGYTMNTRPDICWKYIYQIESACRAAKPNAAHQALVALQSKFKQFTVLTQNVDGLHRSAGTKNLIEIHGNIQDLFCISCGHEKHVPNFEGMKIPPKCDRCNSLVRPRVVLFGEMLPIRAVGQLYEIMDKGLDAVISIGTTSVFPYIAEPVVRAAQKNAITIEINPGDTEVSDVVRYRLRDRSINILPKLLKHLS
;
A
#
# COMPACT_ATOMS: atom_id res chain seq x y z
N MET A 1 24.30 2.49 -73.85
CA MET A 1 24.28 1.58 -75.03
C MET A 1 23.70 2.36 -76.19
N SER A 2 24.27 2.19 -77.38
CA SER A 2 23.85 2.87 -78.61
C SER A 2 22.55 2.30 -79.19
N TYR A 3 21.81 3.10 -79.94
CA TYR A 3 21.58 2.80 -81.36
C TYR A 3 21.26 4.07 -82.16
N ASP A 4 21.99 4.26 -83.27
CA ASP A 4 21.79 5.32 -84.26
C ASP A 4 20.52 5.08 -85.10
N SER A 5 19.91 6.17 -85.59
CA SER A 5 19.77 6.34 -87.05
C SER A 5 19.46 7.80 -87.42
N ARG A 6 20.14 8.28 -88.46
CA ARG A 6 20.14 9.67 -88.93
C ARG A 6 19.08 9.89 -90.01
N ILE A 7 18.72 11.15 -90.26
CA ILE A 7 18.84 11.82 -91.58
C ILE A 7 18.76 13.36 -91.34
N ILE A 8 19.50 14.12 -92.14
CA ILE A 8 19.70 15.59 -92.08
C ILE A 8 19.46 16.14 -93.51
N ILE A 9 19.48 17.48 -93.68
CA ILE A 9 19.58 18.28 -94.94
C ILE A 9 18.22 18.74 -95.48
N ASP A 10 17.97 20.01 -95.82
CA ASP A 10 18.58 21.31 -95.43
C ASP A 10 17.59 22.45 -95.79
N ASP A 11 17.82 23.65 -95.27
CA ASP A 11 17.06 24.88 -95.59
C ASP A 11 17.63 25.67 -96.80
N ASN A 12 16.77 26.58 -97.31
CA ASN A 12 17.06 27.88 -97.97
C ASN A 12 17.20 28.02 -99.51
N ASN A 13 16.32 28.89 -100.05
CA ASN A 13 16.53 30.00 -101.01
C ASN A 13 17.27 29.73 -102.36
N SER A 14 16.69 30.06 -103.53
CA SER A 14 16.48 31.46 -103.95
C SER A 14 15.89 31.60 -105.38
N MET A 15 15.65 32.85 -105.78
CA MET A 15 14.90 33.37 -106.94
C MET A 15 15.26 32.95 -108.39
N ASN A 16 14.27 33.19 -109.28
CA ASN A 16 14.31 33.99 -110.55
C ASN A 16 14.10 33.35 -111.94
N ASN A 17 13.18 34.00 -112.68
CA ASN A 17 13.16 34.37 -114.11
C ASN A 17 12.74 33.39 -115.25
N ASN A 18 11.59 33.76 -115.85
CA ASN A 18 11.34 34.12 -117.26
C ASN A 18 10.96 33.12 -118.39
N SER A 19 10.04 33.66 -119.21
CA SER A 19 9.90 33.65 -120.69
C SER A 19 8.99 32.67 -121.46
N ASP A 20 8.27 33.31 -122.39
CA ASP A 20 7.63 32.89 -123.67
C ASP A 20 6.42 31.92 -123.65
N VAL A 21 5.22 32.26 -124.16
CA VAL A 21 4.75 32.88 -125.44
C VAL A 21 4.64 31.87 -126.60
N THR A 22 3.42 31.58 -127.05
CA THR A 22 2.97 31.70 -128.47
C THR A 22 1.47 31.44 -128.65
N ASP A 23 0.94 31.98 -129.75
CA ASP A 23 -0.46 32.02 -130.19
C ASP A 23 -0.62 31.20 -131.49
N HIS A 24 -1.77 30.56 -131.77
CA HIS A 24 -2.19 30.29 -133.16
C HIS A 24 -3.67 29.87 -133.38
N ARG A 25 -4.21 30.40 -134.49
CA ARG A 25 -5.53 30.12 -135.11
C ARG A 25 -5.57 28.79 -135.89
N ARG A 26 -6.78 28.24 -136.11
CA ARG A 26 -7.36 28.12 -137.48
C ARG A 26 -8.83 27.68 -137.55
N ASP A 27 -9.41 27.95 -138.72
CA ASP A 27 -10.81 27.85 -139.15
C ASP A 27 -11.23 26.44 -139.62
N LEU A 28 -12.54 26.19 -139.79
CA LEU A 28 -13.14 25.88 -141.10
C LEU A 28 -14.68 25.66 -141.09
N GLU A 29 -15.26 25.77 -142.27
CA GLU A 29 -16.70 25.90 -142.57
C GLU A 29 -17.42 24.55 -142.81
N SER A 30 -18.75 24.55 -142.77
CA SER A 30 -19.56 23.68 -143.66
C SER A 30 -20.96 24.26 -143.93
N GLN A 31 -21.57 23.84 -145.04
CA GLN A 31 -22.65 24.53 -145.73
C GLN A 31 -24.05 23.97 -145.40
N SER A 32 -25.09 24.82 -145.49
CA SER A 32 -26.33 24.46 -146.21
C SER A 32 -27.19 25.69 -146.52
N THR A 33 -27.54 25.85 -147.79
CA THR A 33 -28.59 26.76 -148.26
C THR A 33 -29.96 26.11 -148.14
N VAL A 34 -31.04 26.88 -147.94
CA VAL A 34 -32.36 26.73 -148.60
C VAL A 34 -33.36 27.81 -148.16
N HIS A 35 -34.01 28.41 -149.16
CA HIS A 35 -35.24 29.23 -149.17
C HIS A 35 -35.61 30.21 -148.03
N CYS A 36 -35.68 31.49 -148.41
CA CYS A 36 -36.63 32.45 -147.84
C CYS A 36 -38.09 32.02 -148.10
N PRO A 37 -38.97 32.24 -147.11
CA PRO A 37 -40.31 32.74 -147.39
C PRO A 37 -40.58 34.06 -146.64
N PHE A 38 -41.29 34.97 -147.32
CA PHE A 38 -42.09 36.07 -146.76
C PHE A 38 -41.51 36.93 -145.63
N ILE A 39 -41.12 38.15 -146.00
CA ILE A 39 -40.93 39.28 -145.08
C ILE A 39 -42.25 39.54 -144.32
N PRO A 40 -42.30 39.38 -142.98
CA PRO A 40 -43.31 40.05 -142.17
C PRO A 40 -42.86 41.50 -141.99
N SER A 41 -43.79 42.46 -142.01
CA SER A 41 -43.47 43.86 -141.72
C SER A 41 -42.89 44.00 -140.32
N VAL A 42 -41.56 44.15 -140.21
CA VAL A 42 -40.88 44.34 -138.92
C VAL A 42 -41.35 45.65 -138.32
N ASN A 43 -42.15 45.56 -137.25
CA ASN A 43 -42.55 46.73 -136.48
C ASN A 43 -41.31 47.25 -135.73
N TYR A 44 -40.67 48.27 -136.30
CA TYR A 44 -39.41 48.84 -135.79
C TYR A 44 -39.53 49.38 -134.35
N GLN A 45 -40.75 49.74 -133.91
CA GLN A 45 -41.01 50.13 -132.53
C GLN A 45 -40.96 48.93 -131.58
N GLN A 46 -41.49 47.77 -132.00
CA GLN A 46 -41.45 46.55 -131.18
C GLN A 46 -40.01 46.08 -130.95
N LEU A 47 -39.19 46.04 -132.01
CA LEU A 47 -37.78 45.63 -131.90
C LEU A 47 -36.96 46.54 -130.95
N GLN A 48 -37.27 47.85 -130.91
CA GLN A 48 -36.63 48.78 -129.96
C GLN A 48 -37.12 48.61 -128.52
N ILE A 49 -38.38 48.20 -128.32
CA ILE A 49 -38.92 47.84 -127.00
C ILE A 49 -38.25 46.56 -126.51
N ASP A 50 -38.17 45.52 -127.35
CA ASP A 50 -37.58 44.22 -127.01
C ASP A 50 -36.08 44.35 -126.69
N LEU A 51 -35.31 45.13 -127.46
CA LEU A 51 -33.89 45.43 -127.18
C LEU A 51 -33.68 46.25 -125.90
N ARG A 52 -34.63 47.11 -125.51
CA ARG A 52 -34.58 47.81 -124.22
C ARG A 52 -34.90 46.85 -123.08
N ALA A 53 -35.95 46.04 -123.21
CA ALA A 53 -36.32 45.02 -122.25
C ALA A 53 -35.19 44.00 -122.02
N GLN A 54 -34.47 43.58 -123.08
CA GLN A 54 -33.31 42.70 -122.95
C GLN A 54 -32.16 43.38 -122.17
N ARG A 55 -31.81 44.63 -122.49
CA ARG A 55 -30.76 45.37 -121.75
C ARG A 55 -31.14 45.67 -120.30
N GLU A 56 -32.42 45.87 -120.03
CA GLU A 56 -32.95 46.06 -118.68
C GLU A 56 -32.89 44.75 -117.90
N HIS A 57 -33.24 43.61 -118.53
CA HIS A 57 -33.08 42.27 -117.96
C HIS A 57 -31.61 41.88 -117.71
N GLU A 58 -30.69 42.21 -118.63
CA GLU A 58 -29.23 42.01 -118.45
C GLU A 58 -28.68 42.86 -117.30
N LYS A 59 -29.18 44.09 -117.15
CA LYS A 59 -28.84 44.98 -116.02
C LYS A 59 -29.39 44.45 -114.70
N ASP A 60 -30.62 43.94 -114.67
CA ASP A 60 -31.24 43.39 -113.46
C ASP A 60 -30.59 42.08 -113.02
N THR A 61 -30.24 41.19 -113.97
CA THR A 61 -29.48 39.96 -113.66
C THR A 61 -28.06 40.26 -113.19
N LEU A 62 -27.37 41.27 -113.73
CA LEU A 62 -26.09 41.76 -113.20
C LEU A 62 -26.23 42.36 -111.79
N ASN A 63 -27.31 43.10 -111.51
CA ASN A 63 -27.60 43.61 -110.17
C ASN A 63 -27.87 42.47 -109.17
N GLU A 64 -28.63 41.44 -109.56
CA GLU A 64 -28.88 40.27 -108.73
C GLU A 64 -27.57 39.49 -108.45
N LEU A 65 -26.72 39.31 -109.47
CA LEU A 65 -25.43 38.65 -109.32
C LEU A 65 -24.53 39.40 -108.33
N ASN A 66 -24.48 40.74 -108.43
CA ASN A 66 -23.71 41.59 -107.51
C ASN A 66 -24.28 41.54 -106.07
N GLN A 67 -25.60 41.49 -105.89
CA GLN A 67 -26.22 41.31 -104.57
C GLN A 67 -25.85 39.94 -103.96
N ARG A 68 -25.91 38.85 -104.75
CA ARG A 68 -25.48 37.52 -104.31
C ARG A 68 -23.98 37.51 -103.94
N LEU A 69 -23.13 38.13 -104.75
CA LEU A 69 -21.68 38.23 -104.50
C LEU A 69 -21.38 38.97 -103.18
N LYS A 70 -22.13 40.04 -102.89
CA LYS A 70 -22.03 40.80 -101.63
C LYS A 70 -22.38 39.92 -100.42
N LEU A 71 -23.48 39.17 -100.48
CA LEU A 71 -23.89 38.23 -99.42
C LEU A 71 -22.85 37.12 -99.19
N PHE A 72 -22.24 36.59 -100.24
CA PHE A 72 -21.13 35.63 -100.09
C PHE A 72 -19.89 36.25 -99.45
N THR A 73 -19.55 37.49 -99.81
CA THR A 73 -18.41 38.22 -99.24
C THR A 73 -18.60 38.47 -97.75
N GLU A 74 -19.79 38.94 -97.35
CA GLU A 74 -20.16 39.13 -95.93
C GLU A 74 -20.13 37.80 -95.15
N ARG A 75 -20.59 36.70 -95.77
CA ARG A 75 -20.53 35.35 -95.17
C ARG A 75 -19.10 34.86 -94.94
N VAL A 76 -18.18 35.11 -95.88
CA VAL A 76 -16.77 34.72 -95.77
C VAL A 76 -16.07 35.52 -94.66
N GLN A 77 -16.35 36.82 -94.53
CA GLN A 77 -15.78 37.65 -93.47
C GLN A 77 -16.22 37.20 -92.06
N LEU A 78 -17.49 36.81 -91.89
CA LEU A 78 -17.98 36.21 -90.64
C LEU A 78 -17.25 34.91 -90.31
N LEU A 79 -17.11 33.99 -91.28
CA LEU A 79 -16.40 32.72 -91.09
C LEU A 79 -14.91 32.91 -90.76
N GLN A 80 -14.26 33.95 -91.30
CA GLN A 80 -12.88 34.32 -90.93
C GLN A 80 -12.79 34.83 -89.48
N SER A 81 -13.76 35.64 -89.06
CA SER A 81 -13.86 36.11 -87.66
C SER A 81 -14.07 34.94 -86.69
N ASP A 82 -14.99 34.02 -87.00
CA ASP A 82 -15.26 32.84 -86.16
C ASP A 82 -14.03 31.92 -86.07
N ASN A 83 -13.33 31.66 -87.18
CA ASN A 83 -12.09 30.87 -87.17
C ASN A 83 -10.98 31.51 -86.31
N SER A 84 -10.82 32.83 -86.36
CA SER A 84 -9.83 33.51 -85.51
C SER A 84 -10.15 33.36 -84.02
N LYS A 85 -11.44 33.40 -83.66
CA LYS A 85 -11.91 33.16 -82.30
C LYS A 85 -11.64 31.72 -81.85
N TYR A 86 -12.00 30.72 -82.67
CA TYR A 86 -11.73 29.31 -82.36
C TYR A 86 -10.24 29.00 -82.20
N LEU A 87 -9.36 29.59 -83.02
CA LEU A 87 -7.91 29.45 -82.84
C LEU A 87 -7.43 30.04 -81.51
N THR A 88 -8.01 31.17 -81.09
CA THR A 88 -7.72 31.79 -79.79
C THR A 88 -8.18 30.90 -78.63
N ASP A 89 -9.41 30.39 -78.68
CA ASP A 89 -9.97 29.48 -77.68
C ASP A 89 -9.16 28.18 -77.56
N ILE A 90 -8.71 27.60 -78.69
CA ILE A 90 -7.82 26.42 -78.70
C ILE A 90 -6.47 26.71 -78.02
N SER A 91 -5.91 27.91 -78.20
CA SER A 91 -4.65 28.29 -77.57
C SER A 91 -4.78 28.41 -76.04
N ASN A 92 -5.87 29.04 -75.57
CA ASN A 92 -6.20 29.15 -74.15
C ASN A 92 -6.42 27.77 -73.50
N LEU A 93 -7.14 26.87 -74.18
CA LEU A 93 -7.36 25.49 -73.70
C LEU A 93 -6.05 24.70 -73.57
N ARG A 94 -5.13 24.83 -74.55
CA ARG A 94 -3.80 24.18 -74.48
C ARG A 94 -2.97 24.70 -73.29
N GLN A 95 -3.02 25.99 -73.01
CA GLN A 95 -2.32 26.57 -71.86
C GLN A 95 -2.88 26.03 -70.53
N ASN A 96 -4.22 25.98 -70.39
CA ASN A 96 -4.86 25.43 -69.19
C ASN A 96 -4.59 23.92 -69.00
N LEU A 97 -4.55 23.15 -70.09
CA LEU A 97 -4.21 21.71 -70.06
C LEU A 97 -2.78 21.45 -69.54
N SER A 98 -1.84 22.36 -69.78
CA SER A 98 -0.46 22.23 -69.26
C SER A 98 -0.34 22.37 -67.73
N GLY A 99 -1.37 22.93 -67.07
CA GLY A 99 -1.41 23.06 -65.60
C GLY A 99 -1.83 21.81 -64.84
N LEU A 100 -2.34 20.77 -65.52
CA LEU A 100 -2.81 19.53 -64.89
C LEU A 100 -1.70 18.69 -64.24
N SER A 101 -0.45 18.84 -64.68
CA SER A 101 0.71 18.12 -64.10
C SER A 101 0.99 18.49 -62.65
N ASN A 102 0.57 19.67 -62.18
CA ASN A 102 0.71 20.08 -60.79
C ASN A 102 -0.30 19.39 -59.86
N ILE A 103 -1.36 18.78 -60.40
CA ILE A 103 -2.40 18.14 -59.57
C ILE A 103 -1.90 16.79 -59.03
N ASP A 104 -1.25 15.96 -59.85
CA ASP A 104 -0.69 14.66 -59.41
C ASP A 104 0.29 14.83 -58.24
N VAL A 105 1.24 15.79 -58.34
CA VAL A 105 2.23 16.04 -57.28
C VAL A 105 1.56 16.39 -55.94
N THR A 106 0.47 17.18 -55.95
CA THR A 106 -0.26 17.52 -54.72
C THR A 106 -1.06 16.36 -54.13
N TRP A 107 -1.42 15.35 -54.94
CA TRP A 107 -2.07 14.13 -54.44
C TRP A 107 -1.05 13.15 -53.87
N ASP A 108 0.13 13.01 -54.47
CA ASP A 108 1.21 12.16 -53.94
C ASP A 108 1.70 12.63 -52.56
N GLU A 109 1.94 13.94 -52.38
CA GLU A 109 2.31 14.49 -51.07
C GLU A 109 1.22 14.24 -50.01
N ARG A 110 -0.06 14.41 -50.37
CA ARG A 110 -1.19 14.11 -49.48
C ARG A 110 -1.31 12.62 -49.15
N TYR A 111 -1.09 11.76 -50.13
CA TYR A 111 -1.15 10.31 -49.96
C TYR A 111 -0.04 9.82 -49.02
N LEU A 112 1.20 10.29 -49.22
CA LEU A 112 2.34 10.00 -48.34
C LEU A 112 2.11 10.49 -46.91
N SER A 113 1.55 11.70 -46.75
CA SER A 113 1.19 12.28 -45.44
C SER A 113 0.06 11.51 -44.73
N LEU A 114 -0.97 11.06 -45.46
CA LEU A 114 -2.01 10.20 -44.89
C LEU A 114 -1.46 8.82 -44.49
N ASN A 115 -0.57 8.25 -45.30
CA ASN A 115 -0.02 6.92 -45.05
C ASN A 115 0.94 6.93 -43.84
N SER A 116 1.79 7.95 -43.69
CA SER A 116 2.59 8.13 -42.48
C SER A 116 1.71 8.30 -41.24
N SER A 117 0.64 9.10 -41.34
CA SER A 117 -0.34 9.29 -40.26
C SER A 117 -1.11 8.00 -39.89
N CYS A 118 -1.42 7.14 -40.87
CA CYS A 118 -1.99 5.81 -40.59
C CYS A 118 -0.99 4.89 -39.89
N SER A 119 0.29 4.96 -40.26
CA SER A 119 1.32 4.12 -39.65
C SER A 119 1.61 4.49 -38.19
N THR A 120 1.60 5.78 -37.83
CA THR A 120 1.66 6.23 -36.43
C THR A 120 0.42 5.80 -35.66
N LEU A 121 -0.78 6.07 -36.16
CA LEU A 121 -2.04 5.63 -35.51
C LEU A 121 -2.12 4.11 -35.28
N THR A 122 -1.51 3.32 -36.16
CA THR A 122 -1.44 1.85 -35.99
C THR A 122 -0.48 1.45 -34.87
N ASN A 123 0.68 2.10 -34.77
CA ASN A 123 1.62 1.88 -33.66
C ASN A 123 1.03 2.37 -32.32
N ASP A 124 0.40 3.54 -32.31
CA ASP A 124 -0.27 4.08 -31.11
C ASP A 124 -1.35 3.11 -30.61
N LYS A 125 -2.15 2.54 -31.51
CA LYS A 125 -3.14 1.51 -31.17
C LYS A 125 -2.52 0.24 -30.57
N ILE A 126 -1.35 -0.19 -31.05
CA ILE A 126 -0.63 -1.35 -30.49
C ILE A 126 -0.14 -1.03 -29.06
N ASN A 127 0.40 0.18 -28.86
CA ASN A 127 0.82 0.65 -27.53
C ASN A 127 -0.38 0.70 -26.56
N PHE A 128 -1.47 1.37 -26.95
CA PHE A 128 -2.70 1.44 -26.13
C PHE A 128 -3.27 0.08 -25.74
N ASN A 129 -3.22 -0.93 -26.63
CA ASN A 129 -3.64 -2.29 -26.29
C ASN A 129 -2.72 -2.93 -25.23
N SER A 130 -1.40 -2.77 -25.38
CA SER A 130 -0.42 -3.27 -24.40
C SER A 130 -0.57 -2.58 -23.04
N ASP A 131 -0.84 -1.28 -23.03
CA ASP A 131 -1.05 -0.51 -21.81
C ASP A 131 -2.38 -0.90 -21.14
N PHE A 132 -3.45 -1.14 -21.92
CA PHE A 132 -4.72 -1.63 -21.41
C PHE A 132 -4.59 -3.01 -20.71
N GLU A 133 -3.88 -3.96 -21.31
CA GLU A 133 -3.59 -5.26 -20.68
C GLU A 133 -2.80 -5.11 -19.37
N MET A 134 -1.84 -4.18 -19.34
CA MET A 134 -1.07 -3.84 -18.14
C MET A 134 -1.93 -3.19 -17.02
N TYR A 135 -2.86 -2.31 -17.36
CA TYR A 135 -3.78 -1.72 -16.37
C TYR A 135 -4.78 -2.75 -15.82
N GLN A 136 -5.26 -3.68 -16.65
CA GLN A 136 -6.09 -4.81 -16.17
C GLN A 136 -5.35 -5.67 -15.14
N LEU A 137 -4.08 -6.01 -15.42
CA LEU A 137 -3.19 -6.68 -14.45
C LEU A 137 -3.04 -5.86 -13.16
N GLN A 138 -2.82 -4.55 -13.26
CA GLN A 138 -2.64 -3.68 -12.10
C GLN A 138 -3.91 -3.58 -11.23
N ILE A 139 -5.10 -3.52 -11.84
CA ILE A 139 -6.39 -3.58 -11.13
C ILE A 139 -6.54 -4.92 -10.40
N GLY A 140 -6.19 -6.04 -11.05
CA GLY A 140 -6.20 -7.37 -10.44
C GLY A 140 -5.28 -7.48 -9.23
N ILE A 141 -4.06 -6.90 -9.29
CA ILE A 141 -3.17 -6.79 -8.13
C ILE A 141 -3.85 -6.01 -7.00
N TYR A 142 -4.37 -4.81 -7.27
CA TYR A 142 -4.95 -3.97 -6.22
C TYR A 142 -6.16 -4.62 -5.54
N GLN A 143 -7.03 -5.28 -6.30
CA GLN A 143 -8.14 -6.06 -5.74
C GLN A 143 -7.63 -7.17 -4.82
N THR A 144 -6.63 -7.95 -5.27
CA THR A 144 -6.00 -9.01 -4.47
C THR A 144 -5.35 -8.47 -3.18
N LEU A 145 -4.67 -7.33 -3.26
CA LEU A 145 -4.07 -6.67 -2.09
C LEU A 145 -5.13 -6.24 -1.07
N ILE A 146 -6.26 -5.72 -1.54
CA ILE A 146 -7.40 -5.33 -0.69
C ILE A 146 -8.01 -6.57 -0.02
N GLU A 147 -8.24 -7.66 -0.76
CA GLU A 147 -8.76 -8.92 -0.19
C GLU A 147 -7.83 -9.50 0.89
N ILE A 148 -6.52 -9.57 0.63
CA ILE A 148 -5.54 -10.07 1.61
C ILE A 148 -5.45 -9.13 2.83
N GLN A 149 -5.55 -7.81 2.63
CA GLN A 149 -5.57 -6.84 3.72
C GLN A 149 -6.86 -6.95 4.56
N GLN A 150 -8.00 -7.28 3.95
CA GLN A 150 -9.26 -7.55 4.66
C GLN A 150 -9.19 -8.87 5.45
N ASP A 151 -8.71 -9.95 4.84
CA ASP A 151 -8.54 -11.26 5.50
C ASP A 151 -7.56 -11.18 6.68
N SER A 152 -6.43 -10.49 6.53
CA SER A 152 -5.47 -10.28 7.63
C SER A 152 -6.02 -9.37 8.75
N LYS A 153 -6.82 -8.34 8.42
CA LYS A 153 -7.56 -7.55 9.43
C LYS A 153 -8.56 -8.42 10.20
N ASN A 154 -9.36 -9.23 9.52
CA ASN A 154 -10.35 -10.11 10.14
C ASN A 154 -9.68 -11.14 11.07
N LYS A 155 -8.57 -11.74 10.64
CA LYS A 155 -7.74 -12.64 11.47
C LYS A 155 -7.16 -11.93 12.70
N ARG A 156 -6.69 -10.68 12.57
CA ARG A 156 -6.16 -9.93 13.72
C ARG A 156 -7.26 -9.53 14.70
N ILE A 157 -8.45 -9.18 14.22
CA ILE A 157 -9.63 -8.92 15.08
C ILE A 157 -9.95 -10.19 15.89
N PHE A 158 -10.08 -11.33 15.23
CA PHE A 158 -10.34 -12.62 15.90
C PHE A 158 -9.27 -12.97 16.95
N ALA A 159 -7.98 -12.82 16.61
CA ALA A 159 -6.88 -13.06 17.55
C ALA A 159 -6.92 -12.09 18.76
N LEU A 160 -7.24 -10.81 18.55
CA LEU A 160 -7.39 -9.82 19.62
C LEU A 160 -8.61 -10.12 20.51
N GLU A 161 -9.72 -10.58 19.95
CA GLU A 161 -10.90 -11.03 20.72
C GLU A 161 -10.55 -12.24 21.60
N GLU A 162 -9.72 -13.16 21.12
CA GLU A 162 -9.27 -14.32 21.88
C GLU A 162 -8.23 -13.96 22.96
N GLU A 163 -7.27 -13.08 22.66
CA GLU A 163 -6.33 -12.49 23.64
C GLU A 163 -7.09 -11.72 24.75
N LEU A 164 -8.12 -10.94 24.39
CA LEU A 164 -8.98 -10.22 25.33
C LEU A 164 -9.76 -11.18 26.24
N LYS A 165 -10.31 -12.26 25.67
CA LYS A 165 -11.04 -13.30 26.40
C LYS A 165 -10.15 -14.05 27.39
N GLN A 166 -8.92 -14.37 27.00
CA GLN A 166 -7.91 -14.96 27.90
C GLN A 166 -7.56 -13.99 29.04
N SER A 167 -7.29 -12.72 28.73
CA SER A 167 -6.96 -11.68 29.70
C SER A 167 -8.10 -11.44 30.72
N ALA A 168 -9.36 -11.45 30.26
CA ALA A 168 -10.53 -11.36 31.13
C ALA A 168 -10.67 -12.56 32.09
N SER A 169 -10.33 -13.78 31.62
CA SER A 169 -10.32 -14.97 32.47
C SER A 169 -9.23 -14.90 33.56
N GLN A 170 -8.04 -14.41 33.21
CA GLN A 170 -6.93 -14.20 34.16
C GLN A 170 -7.28 -13.16 35.21
N LEU A 171 -7.85 -12.02 34.81
CA LEU A 171 -8.36 -10.98 35.74
C LEU A 171 -9.41 -11.54 36.71
N THR A 172 -10.29 -12.43 36.24
CA THR A 172 -11.29 -13.09 37.08
C THR A 172 -10.64 -14.01 38.12
N SER A 173 -9.62 -14.78 37.72
CA SER A 173 -8.83 -15.63 38.62
C SER A 173 -8.05 -14.80 39.67
N LEU A 174 -7.38 -13.74 39.25
CA LEU A 174 -6.67 -12.79 40.12
C LEU A 174 -7.61 -12.14 41.13
N ARG A 175 -8.82 -11.73 40.71
CA ARG A 175 -9.84 -11.16 41.60
C ARG A 175 -10.32 -12.18 42.64
N SER A 176 -10.51 -13.45 42.25
CA SER A 176 -10.80 -14.54 43.18
C SER A 176 -9.67 -14.73 44.21
N SER A 177 -8.41 -14.77 43.76
CA SER A 177 -7.24 -14.88 44.62
C SER A 177 -7.14 -13.71 45.63
N TYR A 178 -7.37 -12.47 45.17
CA TYR A 178 -7.42 -11.30 46.04
C TYR A 178 -8.51 -11.39 47.12
N THR A 179 -9.71 -11.88 46.77
CA THR A 179 -10.79 -12.09 47.75
C THR A 179 -10.59 -13.27 48.69
N ASN A 180 -9.77 -14.26 48.33
CA ASN A 180 -9.31 -15.30 49.26
C ASN A 180 -8.30 -14.69 50.24
N LEU A 181 -7.27 -14.01 49.73
CA LEU A 181 -6.24 -13.38 50.57
C LEU A 181 -6.83 -12.36 51.55
N GLY A 182 -7.86 -11.62 51.16
CA GLY A 182 -8.60 -10.72 52.04
C GLY A 182 -9.26 -11.44 53.23
N ARG A 183 -9.82 -12.65 53.02
CA ARG A 183 -10.36 -13.50 54.09
C ARG A 183 -9.24 -14.06 54.97
N ASP A 184 -8.16 -14.56 54.36
CA ASP A 184 -7.01 -15.08 55.12
C ASP A 184 -6.43 -14.00 56.06
N ILE A 185 -6.37 -12.74 55.62
CA ILE A 185 -5.95 -11.59 56.44
C ILE A 185 -6.93 -11.33 57.60
N GLU A 186 -8.24 -11.40 57.34
CA GLU A 186 -9.27 -11.20 58.37
C GLU A 186 -9.23 -12.31 59.44
N ASP A 187 -9.06 -13.57 59.03
CA ASP A 187 -8.90 -14.72 59.93
C ASP A 187 -7.63 -14.60 60.79
N ASN A 188 -6.50 -14.17 60.22
CA ASN A 188 -5.27 -13.89 60.97
C ASN A 188 -5.44 -12.76 62.00
N TYR A 189 -6.20 -11.70 61.68
CA TYR A 189 -6.53 -10.65 62.66
C TYR A 189 -7.41 -11.18 63.80
N ASN A 190 -8.39 -12.01 63.49
CA ASN A 190 -9.25 -12.66 64.50
C ASN A 190 -8.46 -13.60 65.43
N GLU A 191 -7.52 -14.38 64.89
CA GLU A 191 -6.65 -15.26 65.68
C GLU A 191 -5.72 -14.44 66.59
N ARG A 192 -5.06 -13.41 66.05
CA ARG A 192 -4.21 -12.48 66.83
C ARG A 192 -4.96 -11.88 68.01
N ASP A 193 -6.19 -11.42 67.79
CA ASP A 193 -7.00 -10.79 68.84
C ASP A 193 -7.47 -11.78 69.90
N ASN A 194 -7.66 -13.05 69.54
CA ASN A 194 -7.91 -14.14 70.50
C ASN A 194 -6.65 -14.50 71.31
N LEU A 195 -5.48 -14.59 70.67
CA LEU A 195 -4.20 -14.79 71.37
C LEU A 195 -3.88 -13.64 72.33
N LEU A 196 -4.18 -12.39 71.94
CA LEU A 196 -4.02 -11.22 72.81
C LEU A 196 -4.91 -11.31 74.07
N LYS A 197 -6.16 -11.75 73.96
CA LYS A 197 -7.04 -12.00 75.11
C LYS A 197 -6.47 -13.08 76.03
N GLN A 198 -5.96 -14.18 75.47
CA GLN A 198 -5.33 -15.25 76.27
C GLN A 198 -4.09 -14.75 77.01
N TYR A 199 -3.23 -13.98 76.35
CA TYR A 199 -2.05 -13.36 76.98
C TYR A 199 -2.42 -12.41 78.13
N LEU A 200 -3.46 -11.58 77.94
CA LEU A 200 -3.97 -10.69 79.00
C LEU A 200 -4.55 -11.46 80.19
N SER A 201 -5.23 -12.58 79.96
CA SER A 201 -5.68 -13.46 81.06
C SER A 201 -4.50 -14.06 81.81
N LEU A 202 -3.52 -14.62 81.08
CA LEU A 202 -2.36 -15.29 81.69
C LEU A 202 -1.48 -14.33 82.50
N THR A 203 -1.31 -13.09 82.04
CA THR A 203 -0.59 -12.04 82.79
C THR A 203 -1.34 -11.63 84.06
N HIS A 204 -2.68 -11.59 84.04
CA HIS A 204 -3.49 -11.36 85.25
C HIS A 204 -3.33 -12.50 86.27
N ASP A 205 -3.41 -13.75 85.83
CA ASP A 205 -3.21 -14.93 86.70
C ASP A 205 -1.80 -14.98 87.28
N PHE A 206 -0.78 -14.61 86.50
CA PHE A 206 0.60 -14.51 86.98
C PHE A 206 0.76 -13.42 88.05
N ALA A 207 0.15 -12.25 87.87
CA ALA A 207 0.14 -11.20 88.89
C ALA A 207 -0.56 -11.64 90.20
N LYS A 208 -1.63 -12.42 90.10
CA LYS A 208 -2.34 -13.03 91.24
C LYS A 208 -1.45 -14.03 91.99
N LEU A 209 -0.70 -14.88 91.28
CA LEU A 209 0.26 -15.82 91.86
C LEU A 209 1.43 -15.09 92.56
N ILE A 210 1.95 -14.00 91.98
CA ILE A 210 2.97 -13.15 92.64
C ILE A 210 2.45 -12.62 93.97
N LYS A 211 1.22 -12.09 94.00
CA LYS A 211 0.60 -11.55 95.23
C LYS A 211 0.41 -12.63 96.30
N GLN A 212 -0.05 -13.82 95.91
CA GLN A 212 -0.18 -14.96 96.83
C GLN A 212 1.18 -15.38 97.40
N ARG A 213 2.23 -15.46 96.56
CA ARG A 213 3.59 -15.79 96.99
C ARG A 213 4.15 -14.75 97.98
N GLN A 214 3.89 -13.46 97.76
CA GLN A 214 4.27 -12.39 98.70
C GLN A 214 3.57 -12.53 100.05
N GLN A 215 2.26 -12.81 100.07
CA GLN A 215 1.50 -13.06 101.31
C GLN A 215 2.03 -14.29 102.06
N LEU A 216 2.36 -15.36 101.34
CA LEU A 216 2.92 -16.58 101.93
C LEU A 216 4.30 -16.31 102.55
N ASN A 217 5.17 -15.56 101.87
CA ASN A 217 6.48 -15.16 102.38
C ASN A 217 6.36 -14.31 103.67
N LEU A 218 5.44 -13.34 103.71
CA LEU A 218 5.20 -12.52 104.91
C LEU A 218 4.70 -13.37 106.09
N SER A 219 3.86 -14.37 105.81
CA SER A 219 3.38 -15.34 106.81
C SER A 219 4.54 -16.20 107.35
N VAL A 220 5.43 -16.67 106.46
CA VAL A 220 6.65 -17.41 106.84
C VAL A 220 7.60 -16.56 107.68
N GLU A 221 7.80 -15.28 107.35
CA GLU A 221 8.58 -14.38 108.21
C GLU A 221 7.95 -14.17 109.59
N THR A 222 6.63 -14.00 109.64
CA THR A 222 5.90 -13.83 110.91
C THR A 222 6.04 -15.07 111.79
N LEU A 223 5.89 -16.27 111.21
CA LEU A 223 6.13 -17.53 111.89
C LEU A 223 7.59 -17.68 112.36
N LYS A 224 8.59 -17.28 111.55
CA LYS A 224 9.99 -17.25 111.98
C LYS A 224 10.21 -16.32 113.19
N ARG A 225 9.57 -15.15 113.22
CA ARG A 225 9.62 -14.22 114.37
C ARG A 225 8.97 -14.85 115.61
N HIS A 226 7.81 -15.49 115.48
CA HIS A 226 7.16 -16.20 116.59
C HIS A 226 8.03 -17.35 117.14
N ILE A 227 8.62 -18.17 116.27
CA ILE A 227 9.55 -19.25 116.68
C ILE A 227 10.75 -18.68 117.43
N SER A 228 11.32 -17.56 116.97
CA SER A 228 12.40 -16.87 117.67
C SER A 228 11.97 -16.35 119.05
N PHE A 229 10.80 -15.72 119.13
CA PHE A 229 10.21 -15.24 120.38
C PHE A 229 9.99 -16.38 121.39
N TYR A 230 9.35 -17.49 120.98
CA TYR A 230 9.11 -18.63 121.88
C TYR A 230 10.40 -19.31 122.32
N LYS A 231 11.44 -19.40 121.47
CA LYS A 231 12.79 -19.86 121.87
C LYS A 231 13.41 -18.96 122.93
N ASN A 232 13.29 -17.64 122.78
CA ASN A 232 13.80 -16.68 123.75
C ASN A 232 13.03 -16.76 125.08
N LEU A 233 11.70 -16.92 125.02
CA LEU A 233 10.85 -17.10 126.19
C LEU A 233 11.21 -18.40 126.95
N SER A 234 11.35 -19.54 126.24
CA SER A 234 11.71 -20.80 126.88
C SER A 234 13.09 -20.75 127.54
N SER A 235 14.06 -20.07 126.90
CA SER A 235 15.39 -19.87 127.50
C SER A 235 15.41 -18.86 128.65
N TYR A 236 14.39 -17.99 128.77
CA TYR A 236 14.17 -17.16 129.96
C TYR A 236 13.57 -17.98 131.11
N SER A 237 12.47 -18.71 130.86
CA SER A 237 11.83 -19.56 131.88
C SER A 237 12.78 -20.65 132.42
N VAL A 238 13.64 -21.23 131.58
CA VAL A 238 14.67 -22.19 132.04
C VAL A 238 15.69 -21.53 132.98
N ARG A 239 16.03 -20.25 132.80
CA ARG A 239 16.91 -19.51 133.73
C ARG A 239 16.21 -19.18 135.04
N GLU A 240 14.91 -18.90 135.00
CA GLU A 240 14.10 -18.60 136.18
C GLU A 240 13.89 -19.86 137.04
N PHE A 241 13.51 -20.99 136.44
CA PHE A 241 13.41 -22.28 137.14
C PHE A 241 14.76 -22.76 137.70
N ALA A 242 15.88 -22.48 137.02
CA ALA A 242 17.22 -22.78 137.55
C ALA A 242 17.60 -21.97 138.81
N SER A 243 16.83 -20.94 139.18
CA SER A 243 17.06 -20.14 140.39
C SER A 243 16.27 -20.59 141.62
N SER A 244 15.38 -21.59 141.48
CA SER A 244 14.54 -22.13 142.56
C SER A 244 14.90 -23.58 142.88
N SER A 245 15.81 -23.78 143.83
CA SER A 245 16.19 -25.11 144.32
C SER A 245 15.54 -25.40 145.69
N ILE A 246 14.70 -26.44 145.74
CA ILE A 246 14.32 -27.13 146.98
C ILE A 246 14.79 -28.58 146.87
N THR A 247 15.31 -29.10 147.98
CA THR A 247 16.16 -30.30 148.07
C THR A 247 15.40 -31.62 148.23
N THR A 248 15.91 -32.67 147.57
CA THR A 248 15.96 -34.07 148.06
C THR A 248 17.02 -34.82 147.25
N GLU A 249 18.19 -35.10 147.84
CA GLU A 249 19.42 -35.41 147.08
C GLU A 249 19.52 -36.82 146.47
N ASP A 250 18.77 -37.82 146.95
CA ASP A 250 18.88 -39.20 146.43
C ASP A 250 18.02 -39.46 145.17
N ASP A 251 16.71 -39.18 145.23
CA ASP A 251 15.82 -39.38 144.06
C ASP A 251 16.22 -38.46 142.89
N THR A 252 16.72 -37.26 143.19
CA THR A 252 17.14 -36.32 142.14
C THR A 252 18.36 -36.81 141.37
N LEU A 253 19.31 -37.52 141.97
CA LEU A 253 20.45 -38.08 141.22
C LEU A 253 20.03 -39.23 140.30
N PHE A 254 19.18 -40.13 140.77
CA PHE A 254 18.63 -41.22 139.95
C PHE A 254 17.84 -40.68 138.76
N TRP A 255 16.79 -39.88 139.02
CA TRP A 255 15.94 -39.34 137.96
C TRP A 255 16.65 -38.35 137.04
N ARG A 256 17.67 -37.62 137.53
CA ARG A 256 18.51 -36.77 136.68
C ARG A 256 19.35 -37.60 135.72
N SER A 257 19.98 -38.69 136.19
CA SER A 257 20.75 -39.56 135.29
C SER A 257 19.86 -40.18 134.22
N GLU A 258 18.65 -40.62 134.58
CA GLU A 258 17.78 -41.32 133.64
C GLU A 258 17.02 -40.38 132.70
N LEU A 259 16.60 -39.19 133.18
CA LEU A 259 16.14 -38.12 132.28
C LEU A 259 17.26 -37.62 131.38
N GLU A 260 18.50 -37.54 131.85
CA GLU A 260 19.64 -37.16 131.00
C GLU A 260 19.93 -38.22 129.93
N ASN A 261 19.82 -39.52 130.26
CA ASN A 261 19.91 -40.62 129.30
C ASN A 261 18.77 -40.56 128.26
N ILE A 262 17.52 -40.38 128.70
CA ILE A 262 16.35 -40.28 127.83
C ILE A 262 16.43 -39.03 126.93
N ILE A 263 16.86 -37.89 127.46
CA ILE A 263 17.06 -36.65 126.68
C ILE A 263 18.20 -36.83 125.67
N LYS A 264 19.30 -37.50 126.02
CA LYS A 264 20.36 -37.85 125.08
C LYS A 264 19.86 -38.78 123.96
N ALA A 265 19.05 -39.78 124.30
CA ALA A 265 18.45 -40.70 123.33
C ALA A 265 17.50 -39.96 122.35
N ILE A 266 16.52 -39.21 122.88
CA ILE A 266 15.58 -38.42 122.07
C ILE A 266 16.32 -37.42 121.18
N ARG A 267 17.36 -36.77 121.71
CA ARG A 267 18.17 -35.82 120.95
C ARG A 267 18.98 -36.50 119.85
N SER A 268 19.59 -37.65 120.13
CA SER A 268 20.27 -38.49 119.13
C SER A 268 19.31 -38.88 118.01
N ASP A 269 18.13 -39.39 118.33
CA ASP A 269 17.11 -39.79 117.35
C ASP A 269 16.63 -38.59 116.50
N PHE A 270 16.46 -37.43 117.14
CA PHE A 270 16.07 -36.19 116.46
C PHE A 270 17.17 -35.68 115.52
N GLU A 271 18.44 -35.70 115.95
CA GLU A 271 19.60 -35.30 115.13
C GLU A 271 19.82 -36.29 113.96
N VAL A 272 19.60 -37.60 114.16
CA VAL A 272 19.62 -38.61 113.08
C VAL A 272 18.46 -38.39 112.09
N PHE A 273 17.24 -38.15 112.58
CA PHE A 273 16.05 -37.96 111.75
C PHE A 273 16.14 -36.67 110.91
N TYR A 274 16.46 -35.53 111.53
CA TYR A 274 16.65 -34.27 110.80
C TYR A 274 17.91 -34.28 109.91
N GLY A 275 18.97 -34.98 110.32
CA GLY A 275 20.13 -35.23 109.46
C GLY A 275 19.77 -36.04 108.21
N LYS A 276 18.83 -37.00 108.32
CA LYS A 276 18.31 -37.76 107.17
C LYS A 276 17.48 -36.87 106.24
N ILE A 277 16.50 -36.15 106.78
CA ILE A 277 15.66 -35.21 105.99
C ILE A 277 16.52 -34.14 105.30
N GLY A 278 17.53 -33.60 105.99
CA GLY A 278 18.46 -32.63 105.42
C GLY A 278 19.24 -33.18 104.23
N ARG A 279 19.75 -34.42 104.33
CA ARG A 279 20.43 -35.10 103.20
C ARG A 279 19.50 -35.38 102.03
N GLU A 280 18.27 -35.85 102.29
CA GLU A 280 17.27 -36.12 101.24
C GLU A 280 16.83 -34.83 100.52
N MET A 281 16.67 -33.73 101.27
CA MET A 281 16.32 -32.42 100.73
C MET A 281 17.47 -31.82 99.90
N LEU A 282 18.72 -31.93 100.36
CA LEU A 282 19.91 -31.51 99.60
C LEU A 282 20.04 -32.30 98.29
N ALA A 283 19.91 -33.64 98.33
CA ALA A 283 19.95 -34.47 97.14
C ALA A 283 18.81 -34.15 96.13
N CYS A 284 17.65 -33.70 96.62
CA CYS A 284 16.57 -33.21 95.77
C CYS A 284 16.94 -31.86 95.12
N TYR A 285 17.50 -30.92 95.88
CA TYR A 285 17.97 -29.63 95.34
C TYR A 285 19.11 -29.79 94.34
N GLU A 286 20.09 -30.67 94.60
CA GLU A 286 21.18 -30.98 93.65
C GLU A 286 20.65 -31.51 92.32
N LYS A 287 19.70 -32.46 92.35
CA LYS A 287 19.03 -32.94 91.14
C LYS A 287 18.29 -31.82 90.42
N LYS A 288 17.61 -30.93 91.14
CA LYS A 288 16.90 -29.78 90.56
C LYS A 288 17.86 -28.76 89.94
N ILE A 289 19.03 -28.53 90.56
CA ILE A 289 20.08 -27.67 90.02
C ILE A 289 20.65 -28.26 88.73
N VAL A 290 20.95 -29.56 88.68
CA VAL A 290 21.43 -30.24 87.46
C VAL A 290 20.37 -30.19 86.34
N GLU A 291 19.09 -30.39 86.67
CA GLU A 291 17.98 -30.28 85.72
C GLU A 291 17.85 -28.85 85.15
N MET A 292 17.92 -27.82 86.00
CA MET A 292 17.90 -26.42 85.55
C MET A 292 19.16 -26.02 84.78
N GLN A 293 20.33 -26.51 85.17
CA GLN A 293 21.58 -26.31 84.42
C GLN A 293 21.47 -26.91 83.02
N LYS A 294 20.91 -28.11 82.89
CA LYS A 294 20.66 -28.73 81.57
C LYS A 294 19.69 -27.89 80.73
N TYR A 295 18.59 -27.41 81.32
CA TYR A 295 17.64 -26.53 80.64
C TYR A 295 18.28 -25.22 80.13
N VAL A 296 19.19 -24.62 80.92
CA VAL A 296 19.96 -23.43 80.51
C VAL A 296 20.98 -23.78 79.43
N GLN A 297 21.64 -24.93 79.52
CA GLN A 297 22.57 -25.44 78.52
C GLN A 297 21.86 -25.60 77.15
N ASP A 298 20.72 -26.28 77.13
CA ASP A 298 19.92 -26.55 75.92
C ASP A 298 19.45 -25.24 75.25
N ILE A 299 19.04 -24.24 76.03
CA ILE A 299 18.71 -22.88 75.54
C ILE A 299 19.96 -22.20 74.95
N SER A 300 21.11 -22.28 75.63
CA SER A 300 22.36 -21.66 75.17
C SER A 300 22.91 -22.27 73.88
N THR A 301 22.65 -23.55 73.62
CA THR A 301 23.05 -24.22 72.37
C THR A 301 22.17 -23.86 71.17
N CYS A 302 20.90 -23.48 71.40
CA CYS A 302 19.96 -23.13 70.34
C CYS A 302 19.99 -21.66 69.92
N GLN A 303 20.44 -20.74 70.80
CA GLN A 303 20.49 -19.30 70.46
C GLN A 303 21.39 -18.93 69.27
N PRO A 304 22.62 -19.49 69.10
CA PRO A 304 23.55 -19.02 68.06
C PRO A 304 23.16 -19.44 66.63
N SER A 305 22.49 -20.58 66.44
CA SER A 305 22.05 -21.03 65.12
C SER A 305 20.85 -20.21 64.64
N LEU A 306 19.82 -20.10 65.48
CA LEU A 306 18.59 -19.35 65.18
C LEU A 306 18.85 -17.87 64.91
N THR A 307 19.70 -17.19 65.70
CA THR A 307 20.05 -15.78 65.41
C THR A 307 20.84 -15.62 64.12
N LYS A 308 21.70 -16.57 63.76
CA LYS A 308 22.48 -16.51 62.52
C LYS A 308 21.61 -16.77 61.28
N GLU A 309 20.71 -17.75 61.33
CA GLU A 309 19.73 -18.00 60.27
C GLU A 309 18.78 -16.82 60.10
N PHE A 310 18.24 -16.28 61.19
CA PHE A 310 17.35 -15.11 61.13
C PHE A 310 18.06 -13.87 60.59
N SER A 311 19.35 -13.65 60.93
CA SER A 311 20.17 -12.59 60.36
C SER A 311 20.35 -12.75 58.85
N ILE A 312 20.67 -13.96 58.36
CA ILE A 312 20.87 -14.23 56.93
C ILE A 312 19.56 -14.07 56.14
N VAL A 313 18.43 -14.49 56.71
CA VAL A 313 17.11 -14.32 56.08
C VAL A 313 16.71 -12.85 56.04
N ASN A 314 16.94 -12.10 57.11
CA ASN A 314 16.61 -10.67 57.18
C ASN A 314 17.49 -9.84 56.23
N GLU A 315 18.79 -10.16 56.12
CA GLU A 315 19.71 -9.52 55.18
C GLU A 315 19.32 -9.79 53.71
N LYS A 316 18.90 -11.02 53.38
CA LYS A 316 18.34 -11.35 52.06
C LYS A 316 17.05 -10.58 51.75
N LEU A 317 16.10 -10.59 52.68
CA LEU A 317 14.83 -9.85 52.53
C LEU A 317 15.06 -8.35 52.37
N GLN A 318 16.06 -7.78 53.04
CA GLN A 318 16.41 -6.37 52.92
C GLN A 318 17.03 -6.05 51.54
N ILE A 319 17.89 -6.93 51.00
CA ILE A 319 18.42 -6.81 49.62
C ILE A 319 17.28 -6.92 48.59
N GLU A 320 16.37 -7.88 48.73
CA GLU A 320 15.20 -8.02 47.84
C GLU A 320 14.27 -6.80 47.93
N TYR A 321 14.02 -6.27 49.13
CA TYR A 321 13.23 -5.07 49.33
C TYR A 321 13.87 -3.83 48.66
N GLU A 322 15.19 -3.64 48.79
CA GLU A 322 15.91 -2.58 48.08
C GLU A 322 15.88 -2.75 46.56
N GLN A 323 15.98 -3.98 46.06
CA GLN A 323 15.89 -4.30 44.63
C GLN A 323 14.49 -3.97 44.08
N VAL A 324 13.43 -4.39 44.76
CA VAL A 324 12.04 -4.09 44.39
C VAL A 324 11.75 -2.59 44.47
N THR A 325 12.29 -1.90 45.47
CA THR A 325 12.14 -0.44 45.61
C THR A 325 12.82 0.32 44.47
N LYS A 326 14.01 -0.11 44.05
CA LYS A 326 14.72 0.44 42.87
C LYS A 326 13.91 0.19 41.58
N ASN A 327 13.44 -1.03 41.36
CA ASN A 327 12.61 -1.37 40.19
C ASN A 327 11.33 -0.50 40.14
N LEU A 328 10.62 -0.36 41.26
CA LEU A 328 9.42 0.48 41.35
C LEU A 328 9.72 1.97 41.08
N SER A 329 10.91 2.46 41.43
CA SER A 329 11.33 3.84 41.11
C SER A 329 11.59 4.03 39.61
N TYR A 330 12.20 3.03 38.96
CA TYR A 330 12.47 3.03 37.53
C TYR A 330 11.20 2.88 36.68
N GLU A 331 10.27 2.00 37.08
CA GLU A 331 8.95 1.88 36.43
C GLU A 331 8.14 3.17 36.51
N LYS A 332 8.18 3.88 37.65
CA LYS A 332 7.55 5.21 37.78
C LYS A 332 8.19 6.25 36.85
N GLU A 333 9.52 6.22 36.69
CA GLU A 333 10.21 7.12 35.76
C GLU A 333 9.82 6.84 34.29
N ILE A 334 9.69 5.57 33.91
CA ILE A 334 9.17 5.17 32.60
C ILE A 334 7.71 5.60 32.42
N GLN A 335 6.86 5.41 33.44
CA GLN A 335 5.45 5.79 33.39
C GLN A 335 5.29 7.31 33.18
N ILE A 336 6.11 8.12 33.85
CA ILE A 336 6.12 9.59 33.66
C ILE A 336 6.55 9.93 32.23
N LYS A 337 7.64 9.34 31.72
CA LYS A 337 8.11 9.57 30.35
C LYS A 337 7.05 9.20 29.31
N LEU A 338 6.38 8.06 29.47
CA LEU A 338 5.28 7.63 28.61
C LEU A 338 4.11 8.64 28.63
N GLN A 339 3.72 9.12 29.81
CA GLN A 339 2.67 10.15 29.93
C GLN A 339 3.07 11.48 29.26
N THR A 340 4.33 11.91 29.38
CA THR A 340 4.84 13.09 28.69
C THR A 340 4.80 12.92 27.17
N THR A 341 5.35 11.82 26.64
CA THR A 341 5.33 11.55 25.19
C THR A 341 3.92 11.40 24.62
N TYR A 342 2.98 10.83 25.39
CA TYR A 342 1.58 10.74 24.99
C TYR A 342 0.94 12.13 24.87
N ALA A 343 1.18 13.02 25.84
CA ALA A 343 0.67 14.39 25.81
C ALA A 343 1.26 15.20 24.63
N GLU A 344 2.55 15.04 24.34
CA GLU A 344 3.22 15.64 23.17
C GLU A 344 2.57 15.17 21.86
N LEU A 345 2.43 13.86 21.66
CA LEU A 345 1.77 13.27 20.49
C LEU A 345 0.29 13.71 20.36
N GLU A 346 -0.43 13.85 21.47
CA GLU A 346 -1.82 14.35 21.45
C GLU A 346 -1.90 15.82 21.02
N THR A 347 -0.92 16.65 21.41
CA THR A 347 -0.84 18.05 20.92
C THR A 347 -0.43 18.12 19.45
N GLU A 348 0.50 17.28 19.00
CA GLU A 348 0.90 17.21 17.59
C GLU A 348 -0.28 16.77 16.70
N TYR A 349 -1.00 15.72 17.11
CA TYR A 349 -2.21 15.23 16.42
C TYR A 349 -3.27 16.33 16.25
N LYS A 350 -3.53 17.11 17.31
CA LYS A 350 -4.46 18.27 17.25
C LYS A 350 -3.95 19.35 16.29
N SER A 351 -2.64 19.60 16.22
CA SER A 351 -2.04 20.54 15.26
C SER A 351 -2.17 20.08 13.81
N ILE A 352 -2.11 18.77 13.56
CA ILE A 352 -2.25 18.16 12.24
C ILE A 352 -3.73 18.19 11.81
N GLN A 353 -4.65 17.87 12.72
CA GLN A 353 -6.09 18.01 12.45
C GLN A 353 -6.47 19.45 12.06
N LEU A 354 -5.92 20.46 12.75
CA LEU A 354 -6.19 21.86 12.45
C LEU A 354 -5.67 22.26 11.06
N ARG A 355 -4.40 21.95 10.74
CA ARG A 355 -3.80 22.21 9.41
C ARG A 355 -4.55 21.50 8.28
N ASN A 356 -4.94 20.24 8.49
CA ASN A 356 -5.72 19.50 7.51
C ASN A 356 -7.08 20.17 7.28
N LYS A 357 -7.75 20.63 8.35
CA LYS A 357 -9.03 21.34 8.23
C LYS A 357 -8.88 22.64 7.41
N GLU A 358 -7.86 23.44 7.69
CA GLU A 358 -7.55 24.66 6.92
C GLU A 358 -7.29 24.37 5.44
N GLN A 359 -6.57 23.28 5.12
CA GLN A 359 -6.37 22.83 3.73
C GLN A 359 -7.67 22.36 3.06
N TYR A 360 -8.51 21.58 3.75
CA TYR A 360 -9.79 21.14 3.20
C TYR A 360 -10.79 22.29 2.99
N GLU A 361 -10.70 23.37 3.78
CA GLU A 361 -11.51 24.59 3.58
C GLU A 361 -10.96 25.49 2.45
N ALA A 362 -9.69 25.35 2.04
CA ALA A 362 -9.08 26.09 0.92
C ALA A 362 -9.38 25.47 -0.47
N ILE A 363 -9.40 24.14 -0.57
CA ILE A 363 -9.61 23.40 -1.84
C ILE A 363 -10.87 23.83 -2.62
N PRO A 364 -12.05 24.06 -2.01
CA PRO A 364 -13.24 24.53 -2.73
C PRO A 364 -13.04 25.86 -3.46
N ASN A 365 -12.32 26.81 -2.83
CA ASN A 365 -12.05 28.12 -3.43
C ASN A 365 -11.10 28.00 -4.63
N GLU A 366 -10.09 27.12 -4.57
CA GLU A 366 -9.22 26.83 -5.73
C GLU A 366 -10.00 26.17 -6.87
N ILE A 367 -10.89 25.22 -6.55
CA ILE A 367 -11.77 24.57 -7.52
C ILE A 367 -12.70 25.59 -8.20
N ASP A 368 -13.27 26.54 -7.45
CA ASP A 368 -14.17 27.54 -8.02
C ASP A 368 -13.41 28.59 -8.86
N ASN A 369 -12.21 29.03 -8.43
CA ASN A 369 -11.32 29.86 -9.26
C ASN A 369 -10.92 29.16 -10.58
N LEU A 370 -10.68 27.84 -10.54
CA LEU A 370 -10.40 27.03 -11.73
C LEU A 370 -11.63 26.89 -12.64
N LYS A 371 -12.83 26.73 -12.08
CA LYS A 371 -14.09 26.74 -12.85
C LYS A 371 -14.29 28.07 -13.57
N GLU A 372 -14.10 29.22 -12.90
CA GLU A 372 -14.20 30.53 -13.54
C GLU A 372 -13.17 30.69 -14.68
N SER A 373 -11.94 30.25 -14.46
CA SER A 373 -10.88 30.26 -15.49
C SER A 373 -11.23 29.38 -16.71
N ILE A 374 -11.78 28.18 -16.48
CA ILE A 374 -12.24 27.28 -17.55
C ILE A 374 -13.45 27.88 -18.29
N LEU A 375 -14.39 28.52 -17.58
CA LEU A 375 -15.53 29.19 -18.19
C LEU A 375 -15.10 30.37 -19.08
N SER A 376 -14.10 31.15 -18.66
CA SER A 376 -13.50 32.20 -19.49
C SER A 376 -12.91 31.63 -20.79
N LEU A 377 -12.09 30.57 -20.69
CA LEU A 377 -11.50 29.91 -21.86
C LEU A 377 -12.55 29.33 -22.81
N ILE A 378 -13.66 28.79 -22.29
CA ILE A 378 -14.79 28.30 -23.11
C ILE A 378 -15.49 29.44 -23.86
N CYS A 379 -15.60 30.63 -23.25
CA CYS A 379 -16.12 31.83 -23.91
C CYS A 379 -15.19 32.31 -25.02
N ASP A 380 -13.88 32.36 -24.78
CA ASP A 380 -12.88 32.76 -25.78
C ASP A 380 -12.88 31.81 -26.99
N ILE A 381 -12.95 30.49 -26.75
CA ILE A 381 -13.06 29.47 -27.80
C ILE A 381 -14.36 29.65 -28.61
N HIS A 382 -15.49 29.95 -27.97
CA HIS A 382 -16.74 30.24 -28.70
C HIS A 382 -16.63 31.51 -29.56
N GLN A 383 -16.02 32.58 -29.05
CA GLN A 383 -15.82 33.81 -29.82
C GLN A 383 -14.93 33.59 -31.04
N MET A 384 -13.88 32.78 -30.89
CA MET A 384 -13.02 32.35 -32.00
C MET A 384 -13.78 31.47 -33.01
N HIS A 385 -14.65 30.56 -32.55
CA HIS A 385 -15.46 29.73 -33.44
C HIS A 385 -16.48 30.56 -34.23
N CYS A 386 -17.20 31.48 -33.58
CA CYS A 386 -18.12 32.40 -34.27
C CYS A 386 -17.40 33.23 -35.35
N SER A 387 -16.18 33.72 -35.05
CA SER A 387 -15.36 34.47 -36.00
C SER A 387 -14.93 33.59 -37.19
N LYS A 388 -14.58 32.32 -36.93
CA LYS A 388 -14.28 31.34 -37.97
C LYS A 388 -15.50 31.07 -38.86
N ASP A 389 -16.68 30.86 -38.29
CA ASP A 389 -17.90 30.56 -39.05
C ASP A 389 -18.31 31.75 -39.95
N THR A 390 -18.12 32.99 -39.48
CA THR A 390 -18.32 34.19 -40.33
C THR A 390 -17.34 34.24 -41.49
N LEU A 391 -16.06 33.92 -41.27
CA LEU A 391 -15.05 33.88 -42.34
C LEU A 391 -15.32 32.74 -43.34
N GLU A 392 -15.76 31.56 -42.88
CA GLU A 392 -16.16 30.46 -43.77
C GLU A 392 -17.39 30.85 -44.62
N ALA A 393 -18.37 31.54 -44.04
CA ALA A 393 -19.53 32.06 -44.77
C ALA A 393 -19.13 33.10 -45.83
N GLU A 394 -18.24 34.04 -45.51
CA GLU A 394 -17.68 34.99 -46.48
C GLU A 394 -16.93 34.28 -47.60
N ILE A 395 -16.07 33.29 -47.29
CA ILE A 395 -15.36 32.47 -48.28
C ILE A 395 -16.34 31.73 -49.20
N ILE A 396 -17.47 31.23 -48.68
CA ILE A 396 -18.51 30.57 -49.49
C ILE A 396 -19.17 31.58 -50.44
N VAL A 397 -19.51 32.79 -49.96
CA VAL A 397 -20.07 33.87 -50.79
C VAL A 397 -19.10 34.28 -51.89
N TYR A 398 -17.81 34.47 -51.58
CA TYR A 398 -16.79 34.79 -52.59
C TYR A 398 -16.62 33.65 -53.61
N LYS A 399 -16.61 32.39 -53.17
CA LYS A 399 -16.58 31.22 -54.08
C LYS A 399 -17.81 31.16 -54.99
N HIS A 400 -19.00 31.49 -54.50
CA HIS A 400 -20.24 31.50 -55.30
C HIS A 400 -20.28 32.67 -56.30
N LEU A 401 -19.81 33.86 -55.91
CA LEU A 401 -19.66 35.00 -56.81
C LEU A 401 -18.69 34.69 -57.98
N LEU A 402 -17.64 33.92 -57.71
CA LEU A 402 -16.69 33.44 -58.73
C LEU A 402 -17.25 32.29 -59.61
N SER A 403 -18.32 31.60 -59.21
CA SER A 403 -18.85 30.41 -59.91
C SER A 403 -20.07 30.68 -60.81
N GLY A 404 -20.50 31.95 -60.95
CA GLY A 404 -21.38 32.40 -62.03
C GLY A 404 -22.81 31.82 -62.09
N HIS A 405 -23.32 31.22 -61.02
CA HIS A 405 -24.69 30.69 -60.97
C HIS A 405 -25.69 31.67 -60.35
N GLN A 406 -26.93 31.65 -60.83
CA GLN A 406 -27.97 32.61 -60.46
C GLN A 406 -29.19 31.88 -59.83
N ILE A 407 -29.87 32.58 -58.89
CA ILE A 407 -31.27 32.42 -58.41
C ILE A 407 -31.49 32.03 -56.91
N GLU A 408 -32.47 32.73 -56.33
CA GLU A 408 -33.21 32.55 -55.06
C GLU A 408 -32.52 32.62 -53.68
N ILE A 409 -32.35 33.86 -53.20
CA ILE A 409 -32.23 34.17 -51.78
C ILE A 409 -33.60 34.04 -51.09
N LYS A 410 -33.88 32.91 -50.44
CA LYS A 410 -34.95 32.83 -49.44
C LYS A 410 -34.56 33.61 -48.19
N LYS A 411 -35.15 34.80 -48.01
CA LYS A 411 -35.04 35.60 -46.78
C LYS A 411 -35.43 34.77 -45.55
N ARG A 412 -34.45 34.30 -44.78
CA ARG A 412 -34.64 34.00 -43.35
C ARG A 412 -34.45 35.29 -42.58
N VAL A 413 -35.50 35.72 -41.89
CA VAL A 413 -35.45 36.84 -40.95
C VAL A 413 -34.51 36.48 -39.81
N VAL A 414 -33.48 37.27 -39.60
CA VAL A 414 -32.61 37.18 -38.43
C VAL A 414 -33.24 38.02 -37.31
N THR A 415 -33.87 37.36 -36.34
CA THR A 415 -34.10 37.97 -35.01
C THR A 415 -33.00 37.52 -34.07
N PRO A 416 -32.43 38.43 -33.25
CA PRO A 416 -31.27 38.12 -32.42
C PRO A 416 -31.67 37.22 -31.25
N LEU A 417 -31.05 36.06 -31.16
CA LEU A 417 -31.16 35.15 -30.02
C LEU A 417 -29.77 34.61 -29.67
N CYS A 418 -29.34 34.91 -28.46
CA CYS A 418 -28.12 34.43 -27.84
C CYS A 418 -28.40 34.34 -26.32
N PRO A 419 -27.88 33.36 -25.57
CA PRO A 419 -27.34 32.07 -25.98
C PRO A 419 -28.07 30.87 -25.32
N SER A 420 -28.08 29.73 -25.99
CA SER A 420 -27.91 28.44 -25.32
C SER A 420 -27.09 27.51 -26.20
N ALA A 421 -26.11 26.85 -25.60
CA ALA A 421 -25.02 26.20 -26.31
C ALA A 421 -25.40 24.85 -26.92
N GLY A 422 -24.60 24.42 -27.90
CA GLY A 422 -24.21 23.01 -27.99
C GLY A 422 -24.89 22.16 -29.06
N SER A 423 -24.05 21.64 -29.95
CA SER A 423 -24.15 20.31 -30.58
C SER A 423 -25.38 19.96 -31.44
N GLU A 424 -25.41 20.46 -32.69
CA GLU A 424 -25.97 19.70 -33.81
C GLU A 424 -24.87 19.10 -34.72
N LEU A 425 -23.95 18.33 -34.13
CA LEU A 425 -23.00 17.49 -34.89
C LEU A 425 -22.76 16.09 -34.30
N ILE A 426 -23.74 15.53 -33.59
CA ILE A 426 -23.81 14.09 -33.27
C ILE A 426 -25.20 13.55 -33.63
N ARG A 427 -25.45 13.35 -34.93
CA ARG A 427 -26.61 12.55 -35.38
C ARG A 427 -26.19 11.11 -35.64
N LYS A 428 -26.30 10.23 -34.62
CA LYS A 428 -26.76 8.84 -34.81
C LYS A 428 -27.12 8.01 -33.56
N ILE A 429 -27.71 8.61 -32.51
CA ILE A 429 -28.62 7.87 -31.61
C ILE A 429 -29.87 8.74 -31.36
N ASN A 430 -31.03 8.34 -31.88
CA ASN A 430 -32.30 9.05 -31.71
C ASN A 430 -33.10 8.45 -30.56
N ILE A 431 -33.14 9.10 -29.39
CA ILE A 431 -34.09 8.76 -28.31
C ILE A 431 -35.09 9.92 -28.16
N LYS A 432 -36.30 9.76 -28.69
CA LYS A 432 -37.39 10.73 -28.52
C LYS A 432 -38.05 10.57 -27.15
N ARG A 433 -38.09 11.66 -26.38
CA ARG A 433 -38.85 11.79 -25.12
C ARG A 433 -40.35 11.62 -25.35
N TYR A 434 -41.02 10.84 -24.50
CA TYR A 434 -42.48 10.86 -24.38
C TYR A 434 -42.90 11.51 -23.06
N ARG A 435 -43.51 12.69 -23.19
CA ARG A 435 -44.12 13.55 -22.15
C ARG A 435 -43.19 14.32 -21.20
N GLN A 436 -43.83 15.32 -20.62
CA GLN A 436 -43.30 16.57 -20.06
C GLN A 436 -43.28 16.45 -18.53
N GLY A 437 -42.14 16.71 -17.90
CA GLY A 437 -41.97 16.59 -16.44
C GLY A 437 -40.59 17.04 -15.99
N CYS A 438 -40.48 17.43 -14.72
CA CYS A 438 -39.29 18.06 -14.15
C CYS A 438 -38.21 17.05 -13.68
N ILE A 439 -38.13 15.89 -14.32
CA ILE A 439 -37.14 14.85 -14.03
C ILE A 439 -36.24 14.65 -15.25
N GLY A 440 -34.94 14.78 -15.04
CA GLY A 440 -33.89 14.52 -16.03
C GLY A 440 -33.30 13.13 -15.87
N ILE A 441 -32.59 12.67 -16.90
CA ILE A 441 -31.55 11.65 -16.75
C ILE A 441 -30.27 12.43 -16.49
N ASP A 442 -29.64 12.16 -15.36
CA ASP A 442 -28.45 12.87 -14.85
C ASP A 442 -27.16 12.22 -15.37
N GLU A 443 -27.12 10.90 -15.22
CA GLU A 443 -25.97 10.06 -15.50
C GLU A 443 -26.49 8.71 -16.02
N CYS A 444 -25.82 8.15 -17.01
CA CYS A 444 -26.10 6.81 -17.53
C CYS A 444 -24.74 6.16 -17.78
N THR A 445 -24.46 5.04 -17.13
CA THR A 445 -23.14 4.43 -17.26
C THR A 445 -22.97 3.82 -18.65
N LEU A 446 -21.78 3.98 -19.25
CA LEU A 446 -21.47 3.53 -20.61
C LEU A 446 -21.60 2.02 -20.82
N ASP A 447 -21.65 1.24 -19.73
CA ASP A 447 -21.84 -0.21 -19.68
C ASP A 447 -23.30 -0.63 -19.37
N GLY A 448 -24.20 0.32 -19.07
CA GLY A 448 -25.57 0.05 -18.66
C GLY A 448 -25.73 -0.56 -17.26
N THR A 449 -24.71 -0.48 -16.42
CA THR A 449 -24.77 -0.91 -15.01
C THR A 449 -25.75 -0.08 -14.18
N TYR A 450 -25.91 1.23 -14.42
CA TYR A 450 -27.03 2.00 -13.86
C TYR A 450 -27.43 3.27 -14.64
N ILE A 451 -28.63 3.76 -14.34
CA ILE A 451 -29.17 5.05 -14.78
C ILE A 451 -29.53 5.90 -13.55
N SER A 452 -28.97 7.10 -13.43
CA SER A 452 -29.36 8.13 -12.46
C SER A 452 -30.47 9.00 -13.03
N LEU A 453 -31.61 9.10 -12.34
CA LEU A 453 -32.63 10.11 -12.58
C LEU A 453 -32.48 11.23 -11.54
N ILE A 454 -32.67 12.48 -11.96
CA ILE A 454 -32.58 13.68 -11.08
C ILE A 454 -33.87 14.48 -11.12
N SER A 455 -34.32 14.97 -9.96
CA SER A 455 -35.40 15.95 -9.87
C SER A 455 -34.86 17.37 -10.03
N HIS A 456 -35.39 18.13 -10.98
CA HIS A 456 -35.11 19.56 -11.14
C HIS A 456 -36.16 20.46 -10.46
N LEU A 457 -37.05 19.89 -9.63
CA LEU A 457 -38.02 20.66 -8.83
C LEU A 457 -37.46 20.95 -7.43
N ALA A 458 -37.31 22.24 -7.12
CA ALA A 458 -36.80 22.70 -5.83
C ALA A 458 -37.76 22.51 -4.63
N THR A 459 -39.06 22.27 -4.87
CA THR A 459 -40.11 22.46 -3.84
C THR A 459 -40.92 21.23 -3.44
N ASN A 460 -41.08 20.20 -4.30
CA ASN A 460 -41.91 19.03 -4.02
C ASN A 460 -41.19 17.70 -4.34
N GLU A 461 -41.47 16.68 -3.54
CA GLU A 461 -41.14 15.26 -3.81
C GLU A 461 -41.97 14.74 -4.99
N ILE A 462 -41.41 13.84 -5.81
CA ILE A 462 -42.08 13.31 -7.00
C ILE A 462 -42.23 11.79 -6.89
N ASP A 463 -43.47 11.30 -7.08
CA ASP A 463 -43.77 9.87 -7.11
C ASP A 463 -43.57 9.29 -8.52
N LEU A 464 -42.65 8.32 -8.63
CA LEU A 464 -42.24 7.66 -9.86
C LEU A 464 -42.94 6.29 -10.06
N SER A 465 -43.84 5.91 -9.16
CA SER A 465 -44.58 4.64 -9.25
C SER A 465 -45.23 4.45 -10.62
N ARG A 466 -45.00 3.29 -11.25
CA ARG A 466 -45.54 2.87 -12.56
C ARG A 466 -45.08 3.68 -13.77
N TRP A 467 -44.11 4.60 -13.62
CA TRP A 467 -43.51 5.28 -14.76
C TRP A 467 -42.82 4.28 -15.69
N LYS A 468 -42.84 4.58 -17.00
CA LYS A 468 -42.38 3.67 -18.05
C LYS A 468 -41.12 4.20 -18.72
N LEU A 469 -40.01 3.47 -18.59
CA LEU A 469 -38.79 3.71 -19.35
C LEU A 469 -38.86 2.87 -20.63
N GLN A 470 -38.74 3.52 -21.80
CA GLN A 470 -38.75 2.86 -23.11
C GLN A 470 -37.45 3.09 -23.86
N GLN A 471 -36.90 2.01 -24.42
CA GLN A 471 -35.80 2.07 -25.37
C GLN A 471 -36.36 2.00 -26.80
N ASN A 472 -36.04 3.02 -27.61
CA ASN A 472 -36.27 2.96 -29.06
C ASN A 472 -34.96 2.54 -29.73
N THR A 473 -34.95 1.35 -30.36
CA THR A 473 -33.88 0.91 -31.26
C THR A 473 -34.42 0.86 -32.69
N ASP A 474 -33.54 0.92 -33.70
CA ASP A 474 -33.94 0.85 -35.11
C ASP A 474 -34.49 -0.54 -35.52
N SER A 475 -34.36 -1.54 -34.64
CA SER A 475 -35.01 -2.86 -34.77
C SER A 475 -36.36 -2.87 -34.04
N SER A 476 -37.36 -3.55 -34.60
CA SER A 476 -38.78 -3.47 -34.21
C SER A 476 -39.18 -4.07 -32.84
N LYS A 477 -38.24 -4.20 -31.89
CA LYS A 477 -38.51 -4.60 -30.50
C LYS A 477 -38.31 -3.40 -29.56
N GLN A 478 -39.42 -2.79 -29.16
CA GLN A 478 -39.43 -1.82 -28.06
C GLN A 478 -39.37 -2.55 -26.72
N LEU A 479 -38.29 -2.35 -25.96
CA LEU A 479 -38.19 -2.79 -24.57
C LEU A 479 -38.78 -1.70 -23.66
N GLN A 480 -39.69 -2.09 -22.78
CA GLN A 480 -40.37 -1.21 -21.82
C GLN A 480 -40.22 -1.74 -20.40
N TYR A 481 -39.53 -0.97 -19.55
CA TYR A 481 -39.43 -1.18 -18.12
C TYR A 481 -40.47 -0.34 -17.38
N ILE A 482 -40.96 -0.83 -16.24
CA ILE A 482 -41.94 -0.15 -15.38
C ILE A 482 -41.33 0.03 -13.99
N ILE A 483 -41.28 1.28 -13.50
CA ILE A 483 -40.76 1.60 -12.16
C ILE A 483 -41.71 1.03 -11.09
N PRO A 484 -41.20 0.31 -10.07
CA PRO A 484 -42.02 -0.28 -9.01
C PRO A 484 -42.84 0.74 -8.20
N ASP A 485 -44.00 0.28 -7.69
CA ASP A 485 -44.85 1.06 -6.78
C ASP A 485 -44.11 1.41 -5.48
N GLY A 486 -44.27 2.67 -5.05
CA GLY A 486 -43.63 3.25 -3.86
C GLY A 486 -42.29 3.93 -4.14
N THR A 487 -41.82 3.98 -5.39
CA THR A 487 -40.57 4.65 -5.75
C THR A 487 -40.77 6.16 -5.81
N ARG A 488 -40.02 6.93 -5.01
CA ARG A 488 -40.08 8.40 -4.96
C ARG A 488 -38.70 9.03 -5.04
N ILE A 489 -38.65 10.29 -5.47
CA ILE A 489 -37.44 11.09 -5.54
C ILE A 489 -37.63 12.41 -4.79
N GLU A 490 -36.70 12.69 -3.87
CA GLU A 490 -36.74 13.88 -3.01
C GLU A 490 -36.33 15.17 -3.75
N ARG A 491 -36.42 16.32 -3.07
CA ARG A 491 -36.11 17.64 -3.64
C ARG A 491 -34.64 17.73 -4.05
N ASN A 492 -34.37 18.06 -5.31
CA ASN A 492 -33.04 17.95 -5.94
C ASN A 492 -32.35 16.58 -5.74
N GLY A 493 -33.12 15.54 -5.40
CA GLY A 493 -32.61 14.20 -5.17
C GLY A 493 -32.25 13.52 -6.47
N THR A 494 -31.35 12.56 -6.37
CA THR A 494 -31.00 11.61 -7.43
C THR A 494 -31.39 10.20 -7.01
N ILE A 495 -31.89 9.40 -7.95
CA ILE A 495 -32.18 7.97 -7.73
C ILE A 495 -31.51 7.14 -8.82
N ARG A 496 -30.81 6.08 -8.41
CA ARG A 496 -30.08 5.18 -9.30
C ARG A 496 -30.83 3.88 -9.50
N ILE A 497 -31.02 3.51 -10.77
CA ILE A 497 -31.67 2.26 -11.19
C ILE A 497 -30.59 1.37 -11.80
N TYR A 498 -30.23 0.30 -11.11
CA TYR A 498 -29.14 -0.61 -11.48
C TYR A 498 -29.64 -1.78 -12.34
N SER A 499 -28.82 -2.23 -13.31
CA SER A 499 -29.02 -3.48 -14.04
C SER A 499 -28.29 -4.64 -13.36
N LYS A 500 -28.74 -5.87 -13.63
CA LYS A 500 -28.32 -7.05 -12.86
C LYS A 500 -26.98 -7.66 -13.28
N THR A 501 -26.37 -7.22 -14.38
CA THR A 501 -25.12 -7.80 -14.92
C THR A 501 -23.84 -7.17 -14.40
N GLY A 502 -23.91 -6.01 -13.73
CA GLY A 502 -22.76 -5.42 -13.05
C GLY A 502 -22.57 -6.02 -11.65
N SER A 503 -21.34 -6.41 -11.28
CA SER A 503 -21.00 -7.09 -10.02
C SER A 503 -21.34 -6.34 -8.71
N ILE A 504 -21.90 -5.14 -8.80
CA ILE A 504 -22.33 -4.30 -7.66
C ILE A 504 -23.74 -4.67 -7.17
N ALA A 505 -24.50 -5.45 -7.96
CA ALA A 505 -25.91 -5.74 -7.74
C ALA A 505 -26.24 -6.60 -6.50
N ALA A 506 -25.27 -7.11 -5.74
CA ALA A 506 -25.53 -7.84 -4.49
C ALA A 506 -25.51 -6.92 -3.24
N ASP A 507 -24.49 -6.07 -3.11
CA ASP A 507 -24.17 -5.41 -1.83
C ASP A 507 -24.74 -3.98 -1.69
N ALA A 508 -25.11 -3.33 -2.79
CA ALA A 508 -25.69 -1.97 -2.75
C ALA A 508 -27.15 -1.95 -2.23
N ALA A 509 -27.88 -3.06 -2.35
CA ALA A 509 -29.30 -3.13 -2.01
C ALA A 509 -29.58 -3.25 -0.49
N SER A 510 -28.59 -3.67 0.30
CA SER A 510 -28.73 -3.89 1.74
C SER A 510 -28.51 -2.63 2.61
N SER A 511 -27.95 -1.55 2.04
CA SER A 511 -27.51 -0.37 2.80
C SER A 511 -28.29 0.93 2.56
N SER A 512 -29.22 0.98 1.59
CA SER A 512 -29.90 2.22 1.20
C SER A 512 -31.40 2.12 0.86
N GLY A 513 -32.03 0.94 1.03
CA GLY A 513 -33.47 0.75 0.75
C GLY A 513 -33.86 0.71 -0.74
N GLN A 514 -32.88 0.73 -1.65
CA GLN A 514 -33.10 0.67 -3.09
C GLN A 514 -33.34 -0.77 -3.57
N LYS A 515 -34.39 -0.98 -4.38
CA LYS A 515 -34.79 -2.32 -4.88
C LYS A 515 -34.18 -2.64 -6.25
N LEU A 516 -33.49 -3.78 -6.32
CA LEU A 516 -33.02 -4.43 -7.54
C LEU A 516 -34.16 -4.89 -8.46
N VAL A 517 -33.93 -4.91 -9.78
CA VAL A 517 -34.83 -5.58 -10.73
C VAL A 517 -34.09 -6.48 -11.75
N ASN A 518 -34.69 -7.65 -12.00
CA ASN A 518 -34.46 -8.67 -13.04
C ASN A 518 -33.97 -8.18 -14.43
N ASN A 519 -33.35 -8.99 -15.30
CA ASN A 519 -32.60 -10.26 -15.19
C ASN A 519 -31.85 -10.58 -16.52
N ASP A 520 -32.25 -9.94 -17.64
CA ASP A 520 -32.06 -10.45 -19.01
C ASP A 520 -31.37 -9.48 -20.00
N ILE A 521 -30.58 -8.50 -19.56
CA ILE A 521 -29.94 -7.51 -20.46
C ILE A 521 -28.42 -7.41 -20.22
N VAL A 522 -27.65 -7.57 -21.28
CA VAL A 522 -26.18 -7.63 -21.30
C VAL A 522 -25.60 -6.31 -21.83
N SER A 523 -24.77 -5.66 -21.00
CA SER A 523 -23.78 -4.58 -21.21
C SER A 523 -23.78 -3.67 -22.47
N TRP A 524 -23.55 -2.37 -22.24
CA TRP A 524 -23.30 -1.31 -23.24
C TRP A 524 -21.76 -1.05 -23.40
N ILE A 525 -21.31 -0.13 -24.29
CA ILE A 525 -19.90 -0.07 -24.81
C ILE A 525 -19.20 1.34 -24.82
N THR A 526 -18.06 1.44 -24.11
CA THR A 526 -16.76 2.20 -24.23
C THR A 526 -16.56 3.73 -24.37
N GLY A 527 -15.60 4.26 -23.56
CA GLY A 527 -14.59 5.33 -23.87
C GLY A 527 -14.33 6.39 -22.76
N ASN A 528 -13.18 7.10 -22.60
CA ASN A 528 -11.75 6.86 -22.99
C ASN A 528 -10.76 7.90 -22.31
N MET A 529 -9.42 7.76 -22.52
CA MET A 529 -8.27 8.69 -22.22
C MET A 529 -7.76 8.95 -20.77
N VAL A 530 -6.57 8.42 -20.43
CA VAL A 530 -5.39 9.07 -19.76
C VAL A 530 -4.11 8.31 -20.17
N ASP A 531 -2.94 8.97 -20.22
CA ASP A 531 -1.60 8.46 -20.65
C ASP A 531 -0.66 8.17 -19.45
N THR A 532 0.12 7.07 -19.47
CA THR A 532 1.29 6.82 -18.56
C THR A 532 2.22 5.73 -19.11
N ARG A 533 3.54 5.83 -18.88
CA ARG A 533 4.60 4.94 -19.43
C ARG A 533 5.22 3.96 -18.41
N LEU A 534 5.56 2.74 -18.89
CA LEU A 534 6.53 1.71 -18.43
C LEU A 534 7.03 1.67 -16.96
N PHE A 535 6.93 0.47 -16.34
CA PHE A 535 7.17 0.21 -14.91
C PHE A 535 8.55 -0.40 -14.52
N ASN A 536 9.29 0.27 -13.63
CA ASN A 536 10.35 -0.30 -12.78
C ASN A 536 9.74 -0.83 -11.46
N GLN A 537 9.71 -2.15 -11.25
CA GLN A 537 9.21 -2.79 -10.03
C GLN A 537 10.35 -3.48 -9.26
N ASN A 538 10.34 -3.54 -7.92
CA ASN A 538 11.36 -4.23 -7.13
C ASN A 538 10.81 -5.01 -5.93
N ALA A 539 11.57 -6.01 -5.49
CA ALA A 539 11.34 -6.73 -4.25
C ALA A 539 12.57 -6.64 -3.32
N ILE A 540 12.33 -6.50 -2.03
CA ILE A 540 13.32 -6.46 -0.95
C ILE A 540 13.02 -7.63 -0.03
N THR A 541 14.03 -8.43 0.30
CA THR A 541 13.86 -9.69 1.04
C THR A 541 14.80 -9.78 2.24
N GLY A 542 14.33 -10.43 3.30
CA GLY A 542 15.12 -10.80 4.48
C GLY A 542 14.80 -12.21 4.97
N ALA A 543 15.29 -12.57 6.16
CA ALA A 543 15.29 -13.94 6.65
C ALA A 543 13.90 -14.62 6.68
N GLY A 544 12.83 -13.84 6.84
CA GLY A 544 11.45 -14.33 6.83
C GLY A 544 10.95 -14.88 5.49
N ILE A 545 11.63 -14.63 4.36
CA ILE A 545 11.32 -15.34 3.10
C ILE A 545 11.84 -16.79 3.12
N SER A 546 12.92 -17.04 3.87
CA SER A 546 13.57 -18.35 3.99
C SER A 546 13.05 -19.19 5.16
N ALA A 547 12.22 -18.61 6.04
CA ALA A 547 11.64 -19.30 7.20
C ALA A 547 10.91 -20.60 6.80
N ASP A 548 10.01 -20.52 5.81
CA ASP A 548 9.27 -21.69 5.30
C ASP A 548 10.12 -22.61 4.40
N SER A 549 11.41 -22.29 4.19
CA SER A 549 12.40 -23.20 3.60
C SER A 549 13.07 -24.11 4.65
N GLY A 550 12.68 -23.99 5.92
CA GLY A 550 13.27 -24.70 7.06
C GLY A 550 14.43 -23.96 7.72
N LEU A 551 14.70 -22.70 7.35
CA LEU A 551 15.76 -21.90 7.96
C LEU A 551 15.22 -21.12 9.18
N PRO A 552 15.80 -21.25 10.37
CA PRO A 552 15.48 -20.38 11.49
C PRO A 552 15.86 -18.93 11.16
N THR A 553 15.01 -17.97 11.55
CA THR A 553 15.33 -16.55 11.37
C THR A 553 16.48 -16.13 12.27
N TYR A 554 17.25 -15.11 11.89
CA TYR A 554 18.35 -14.63 12.73
C TYR A 554 17.86 -14.02 14.06
N ARG A 555 16.69 -13.38 14.04
CA ARG A 555 15.94 -12.88 15.20
C ARG A 555 14.49 -13.37 15.12
N GLY A 556 13.87 -13.74 16.24
CA GLY A 556 12.47 -14.17 16.33
C GLY A 556 12.23 -15.52 17.04
N ILE A 557 10.96 -15.91 17.13
CA ILE A 557 10.53 -17.16 17.79
C ILE A 557 11.04 -18.36 16.98
N GLY A 558 11.97 -19.13 17.57
CA GLY A 558 12.64 -20.25 16.90
C GLY A 558 13.89 -19.87 16.10
N GLY A 559 14.41 -18.65 16.25
CA GLY A 559 15.69 -18.25 15.66
C GLY A 559 16.89 -18.98 16.27
N LEU A 560 18.01 -19.06 15.53
CA LEU A 560 19.27 -19.67 16.00
C LEU A 560 19.82 -18.98 17.25
N TYR A 561 19.57 -17.68 17.38
CA TYR A 561 20.08 -16.84 18.45
C TYR A 561 18.93 -16.00 19.01
N SER A 562 18.89 -15.83 20.33
CA SER A 562 17.95 -14.92 20.99
C SER A 562 18.65 -13.60 21.28
N ASP A 563 17.98 -12.46 21.03
CA ASP A 563 18.53 -11.15 21.35
C ASP A 563 19.00 -11.10 22.82
N GLY A 564 20.25 -10.67 23.04
CA GLY A 564 20.84 -10.53 24.37
C GLY A 564 21.31 -11.81 25.07
N LYS A 565 21.26 -13.00 24.44
CA LYS A 565 21.92 -14.20 24.99
C LYS A 565 23.35 -14.33 24.48
N GLU A 566 24.26 -14.61 25.41
CA GLU A 566 25.62 -15.03 25.07
C GLU A 566 25.61 -16.36 24.30
N THR A 567 26.52 -16.46 23.35
CA THR A 567 26.85 -17.72 22.68
C THR A 567 27.61 -18.66 23.62
N GLU A 568 27.82 -19.92 23.21
CA GLU A 568 28.64 -20.89 23.97
C GLU A 568 30.05 -20.39 24.29
N ASP A 569 30.58 -19.44 23.51
CA ASP A 569 31.91 -18.84 23.69
C ASP A 569 31.88 -17.55 24.56
N GLY A 570 30.76 -17.24 25.23
CA GLY A 570 30.66 -16.15 26.21
C GLY A 570 30.59 -14.74 25.61
N MET A 571 30.14 -14.62 24.36
CA MET A 571 30.01 -13.33 23.64
C MET A 571 28.70 -13.25 22.85
N PRO A 572 28.16 -12.06 22.56
CA PRO A 572 27.01 -11.88 21.67
C PRO A 572 27.27 -12.44 20.27
N ILE A 573 26.23 -12.90 19.57
CA ILE A 573 26.39 -13.46 18.22
C ILE A 573 26.86 -12.40 17.20
N GLU A 574 26.44 -11.15 17.35
CA GLU A 574 26.93 -10.03 16.55
C GLU A 574 28.44 -9.79 16.72
N GLU A 575 28.99 -10.05 17.91
CA GLU A 575 30.43 -9.97 18.15
C GLU A 575 31.15 -11.18 17.54
N ALA A 576 30.62 -12.39 17.74
CA ALA A 576 31.16 -13.62 17.17
C ALA A 576 31.19 -13.58 15.62
N LEU A 577 30.18 -12.97 14.99
CA LEU A 577 30.05 -12.75 13.55
C LEU A 577 30.49 -11.34 13.12
N SER A 578 31.51 -10.78 13.78
CA SER A 578 32.11 -9.48 13.42
C SER A 578 33.39 -9.61 12.59
N GLY A 579 33.69 -8.58 11.81
CA GLY A 579 34.98 -8.45 11.11
C GLY A 579 36.17 -8.36 12.09
N TYR A 580 35.96 -7.84 13.30
CA TYR A 580 36.96 -7.85 14.37
C TYR A 580 37.30 -9.28 14.79
N THR A 581 36.29 -10.09 15.13
CA THR A 581 36.47 -11.48 15.55
C THR A 581 37.03 -12.35 14.43
N MET A 582 36.63 -12.15 13.17
CA MET A 582 37.26 -12.83 12.04
C MET A 582 38.77 -12.54 11.91
N ASN A 583 39.24 -11.35 12.32
CA ASN A 583 40.65 -11.00 12.30
C ASN A 583 41.44 -11.46 13.55
N THR A 584 40.82 -11.46 14.73
CA THR A 584 41.50 -11.77 16.01
C THR A 584 41.30 -13.21 16.49
N ARG A 585 40.10 -13.77 16.27
CA ARG A 585 39.66 -15.12 16.64
C ARG A 585 38.88 -15.79 15.49
N PRO A 586 39.53 -16.00 14.33
CA PRO A 586 38.89 -16.61 13.16
C PRO A 586 38.32 -18.00 13.45
N ASP A 587 38.83 -18.70 14.47
CA ASP A 587 38.31 -19.97 14.97
C ASP A 587 36.87 -19.86 15.49
N ILE A 588 36.56 -18.82 16.28
CA ILE A 588 35.21 -18.56 16.80
C ILE A 588 34.29 -18.11 15.65
N CYS A 589 34.74 -17.15 14.83
CA CYS A 589 33.90 -16.64 13.74
C CYS A 589 33.52 -17.74 12.75
N TRP A 590 34.49 -18.62 12.41
CA TRP A 590 34.23 -19.76 11.53
C TRP A 590 33.36 -20.85 12.15
N LYS A 591 33.37 -21.04 13.48
CA LYS A 591 32.44 -21.96 14.18
C LYS A 591 30.98 -21.57 13.88
N TYR A 592 30.63 -20.30 14.08
CA TYR A 592 29.27 -19.81 13.88
C TYR A 592 28.87 -19.71 12.40
N ILE A 593 29.80 -19.30 11.51
CA ILE A 593 29.61 -19.37 10.05
C ILE A 593 29.31 -20.80 9.60
N TYR A 594 30.04 -21.80 10.12
CA TYR A 594 29.83 -23.21 9.78
C TYR A 594 28.50 -23.75 10.34
N GLN A 595 28.10 -23.34 11.55
CA GLN A 595 26.78 -23.70 12.09
C GLN A 595 25.63 -23.14 11.22
N ILE A 596 25.72 -21.88 10.78
CA ILE A 596 24.74 -21.27 9.88
C ILE A 596 24.72 -21.99 8.52
N GLU A 597 25.88 -22.22 7.90
CA GLU A 597 25.95 -22.95 6.63
C GLU A 597 25.40 -24.38 6.75
N SER A 598 25.74 -25.09 7.83
CA SER A 598 25.26 -26.45 8.07
C SER A 598 23.74 -26.50 8.26
N ALA A 599 23.12 -25.46 8.83
CA ALA A 599 21.66 -25.33 8.86
C ALA A 599 21.09 -25.03 7.46
N CYS A 600 21.81 -24.29 6.63
CA CYS A 600 21.41 -23.98 5.25
C CYS A 600 21.43 -25.18 4.29
N ARG A 601 22.30 -26.18 4.47
CA ARG A 601 22.51 -27.28 3.50
C ARG A 601 21.25 -28.03 3.06
N ALA A 602 20.29 -28.22 3.96
CA ALA A 602 19.08 -28.99 3.67
C ALA A 602 17.94 -28.16 3.05
N ALA A 603 18.03 -26.82 3.14
CA ALA A 603 16.97 -25.93 2.67
C ALA A 603 16.91 -25.88 1.15
N LYS A 604 15.70 -25.64 0.64
CA LYS A 604 15.42 -25.50 -0.79
C LYS A 604 14.55 -24.27 -1.02
N PRO A 605 14.64 -23.62 -2.20
CA PRO A 605 13.80 -22.47 -2.50
C PRO A 605 12.31 -22.84 -2.44
N ASN A 606 11.58 -22.17 -1.56
CA ASN A 606 10.15 -22.37 -1.36
C ASN A 606 9.28 -21.65 -2.42
N ALA A 607 7.96 -21.75 -2.32
CA ALA A 607 7.05 -21.16 -3.29
C ALA A 607 7.13 -19.62 -3.39
N ALA A 608 7.57 -18.91 -2.33
CA ALA A 608 7.81 -17.46 -2.39
C ALA A 608 8.99 -17.12 -3.29
N HIS A 609 10.09 -17.87 -3.21
CA HIS A 609 11.25 -17.69 -4.09
C HIS A 609 10.87 -17.96 -5.56
N GLN A 610 10.15 -19.05 -5.81
CA GLN A 610 9.67 -19.39 -7.16
C GLN A 610 8.72 -18.32 -7.72
N ALA A 611 7.88 -17.71 -6.88
CA ALA A 611 7.01 -16.63 -7.30
C ALA A 611 7.79 -15.37 -7.75
N LEU A 612 8.89 -15.01 -7.07
CA LEU A 612 9.75 -13.89 -7.48
C LEU A 612 10.46 -14.16 -8.82
N VAL A 613 10.87 -15.41 -9.09
CA VAL A 613 11.46 -15.80 -10.39
C VAL A 613 10.43 -15.72 -11.52
N ALA A 614 9.18 -16.10 -11.26
CA ALA A 614 8.09 -15.94 -12.22
C ALA A 614 7.74 -14.46 -12.46
N LEU A 615 7.81 -13.60 -11.44
CA LEU A 615 7.66 -12.14 -11.59
C LEU A 615 8.79 -11.54 -12.44
N GLN A 616 10.06 -11.94 -12.23
CA GLN A 616 11.18 -11.53 -13.10
C GLN A 616 11.01 -11.96 -14.56
N SER A 617 10.35 -13.08 -14.80
CA SER A 617 10.08 -13.56 -16.15
C SER A 617 9.03 -12.71 -16.89
N LYS A 618 8.17 -11.99 -16.16
CA LYS A 618 7.18 -11.06 -16.70
C LYS A 618 7.71 -9.64 -16.80
N PHE A 619 8.32 -9.15 -15.71
CA PHE A 619 8.79 -7.78 -15.57
C PHE A 619 10.31 -7.74 -15.71
N LYS A 620 10.82 -7.43 -16.91
CA LYS A 620 12.27 -7.47 -17.25
C LYS A 620 13.16 -6.62 -16.33
N GLN A 621 12.62 -5.54 -15.77
CA GLN A 621 13.31 -4.63 -14.85
C GLN A 621 13.21 -5.05 -13.37
N PHE A 622 12.48 -6.13 -13.05
CA PHE A 622 12.24 -6.55 -11.68
C PHE A 622 13.53 -7.01 -11.00
N THR A 623 13.98 -6.28 -9.97
CA THR A 623 15.18 -6.63 -9.21
C THR A 623 14.83 -7.10 -7.81
N VAL A 624 15.52 -8.14 -7.35
CA VAL A 624 15.45 -8.64 -5.97
C VAL A 624 16.67 -8.13 -5.22
N LEU A 625 16.45 -7.29 -4.20
CA LEU A 625 17.42 -6.98 -3.15
C LEU A 625 17.26 -8.03 -2.04
N THR A 626 18.35 -8.64 -1.58
CA THR A 626 18.31 -9.60 -0.48
C THR A 626 19.39 -9.35 0.56
N GLN A 627 18.99 -9.45 1.83
CA GLN A 627 19.88 -9.51 3.00
C GLN A 627 20.36 -10.96 3.27
N ASN A 628 19.74 -11.95 2.63
CA ASN A 628 20.01 -13.35 2.92
C ASN A 628 21.27 -13.81 2.22
N VAL A 629 22.12 -14.51 2.97
CA VAL A 629 23.39 -15.08 2.47
C VAL A 629 23.28 -16.56 2.12
N ASP A 630 22.07 -17.11 2.21
CA ASP A 630 21.74 -18.56 2.10
C ASP A 630 21.84 -19.12 0.67
N GLY A 631 21.93 -18.26 -0.35
CA GLY A 631 21.98 -18.64 -1.76
C GLY A 631 20.65 -19.14 -2.35
N LEU A 632 19.55 -19.17 -1.60
CA LEU A 632 18.26 -19.72 -2.07
C LEU A 632 17.68 -18.93 -3.25
N HIS A 633 17.92 -17.62 -3.34
CA HIS A 633 17.54 -16.82 -4.52
C HIS A 633 18.28 -17.26 -5.79
N ARG A 634 19.59 -17.52 -5.71
CA ARG A 634 20.38 -18.06 -6.83
C ARG A 634 19.87 -19.47 -7.20
N SER A 635 19.67 -20.33 -6.21
CA SER A 635 19.14 -21.69 -6.40
C SER A 635 17.72 -21.74 -6.98
N ALA A 636 16.91 -20.69 -6.76
CA ALA A 636 15.60 -20.56 -7.40
C ALA A 636 15.69 -20.19 -8.90
N GLY A 637 16.81 -19.61 -9.33
CA GLY A 637 16.99 -19.04 -10.68
C GLY A 637 16.72 -17.54 -10.78
N THR A 638 16.77 -16.79 -9.66
CA THR A 638 16.64 -15.32 -9.65
C THR A 638 17.82 -14.70 -10.41
N LYS A 639 17.55 -13.90 -11.44
CA LYS A 639 18.57 -13.35 -12.35
C LYS A 639 19.02 -11.94 -11.96
N ASN A 640 18.07 -11.02 -11.82
CA ASN A 640 18.38 -9.65 -11.37
C ASN A 640 18.40 -9.66 -9.84
N LEU A 641 19.55 -9.99 -9.25
CA LEU A 641 19.72 -10.22 -7.82
C LEU A 641 20.83 -9.32 -7.26
N ILE A 642 20.55 -8.64 -6.15
CA ILE A 642 21.51 -7.87 -5.36
C ILE A 642 21.61 -8.52 -3.97
N GLU A 643 22.66 -9.31 -3.75
CA GLU A 643 23.01 -9.87 -2.45
C GLU A 643 23.81 -8.84 -1.64
N ILE A 644 23.12 -7.97 -0.91
CA ILE A 644 23.74 -6.80 -0.26
C ILE A 644 24.67 -7.21 0.90
N HIS A 645 24.42 -8.37 1.52
CA HIS A 645 25.30 -8.99 2.51
C HIS A 645 26.22 -10.06 1.91
N GLY A 646 26.23 -10.22 0.58
CA GLY A 646 26.97 -11.25 -0.13
C GLY A 646 26.38 -12.66 0.05
N ASN A 647 27.22 -13.69 -0.10
CA ASN A 647 26.77 -15.08 -0.21
C ASN A 647 27.75 -16.05 0.49
N ILE A 648 27.22 -17.04 1.21
CA ILE A 648 28.01 -17.99 2.00
C ILE A 648 28.79 -19.01 1.16
N GLN A 649 28.33 -19.31 -0.05
CA GLN A 649 28.93 -20.26 -0.98
C GLN A 649 30.15 -19.67 -1.73
N ASP A 650 30.27 -18.35 -1.79
CA ASP A 650 31.37 -17.66 -2.48
C ASP A 650 32.53 -17.42 -1.51
N LEU A 651 33.56 -18.27 -1.51
CA LEU A 651 34.72 -18.11 -0.65
C LEU A 651 35.79 -17.20 -1.30
N PHE A 652 36.52 -16.45 -0.49
CA PHE A 652 37.72 -15.73 -0.92
C PHE A 652 38.86 -15.81 0.11
N CYS A 653 40.11 -15.77 -0.38
CA CYS A 653 41.28 -15.65 0.47
C CYS A 653 41.53 -14.19 0.88
N ILE A 654 41.71 -13.93 2.18
CA ILE A 654 41.93 -12.57 2.69
C ILE A 654 43.28 -11.95 2.31
N SER A 655 44.24 -12.75 1.85
CA SER A 655 45.59 -12.29 1.50
C SER A 655 45.81 -12.14 -0.01
N CYS A 656 45.53 -13.18 -0.80
CA CYS A 656 45.76 -13.15 -2.25
C CYS A 656 44.50 -12.87 -3.09
N GLY A 657 43.34 -12.68 -2.45
CA GLY A 657 42.07 -12.43 -3.14
C GLY A 657 41.53 -13.59 -3.96
N HIS A 658 42.15 -14.78 -3.93
CA HIS A 658 41.68 -15.92 -4.72
C HIS A 658 40.28 -16.35 -4.30
N GLU A 659 39.34 -16.31 -5.26
CA GLU A 659 37.95 -16.69 -5.09
C GLU A 659 37.69 -18.16 -5.47
N LYS A 660 36.73 -18.80 -4.79
CA LYS A 660 36.29 -20.18 -5.02
C LYS A 660 34.83 -20.33 -4.60
N HIS A 661 33.94 -20.67 -5.54
CA HIS A 661 32.57 -21.05 -5.20
C HIS A 661 32.55 -22.51 -4.70
N VAL A 662 31.80 -22.79 -3.64
CA VAL A 662 31.58 -24.14 -3.08
C VAL A 662 30.09 -24.38 -2.81
N PRO A 663 29.53 -25.56 -3.10
CA PRO A 663 28.10 -25.81 -2.90
C PRO A 663 27.70 -25.87 -1.42
N ASN A 664 28.62 -26.36 -0.57
CA ASN A 664 28.50 -26.46 0.88
C ASN A 664 29.92 -26.52 1.51
N PHE A 665 30.02 -26.55 2.84
CA PHE A 665 31.29 -26.72 3.56
C PHE A 665 31.55 -28.17 4.03
N GLU A 666 30.88 -29.16 3.44
CA GLU A 666 31.01 -30.55 3.86
C GLU A 666 32.41 -31.10 3.56
N GLY A 667 33.01 -31.79 4.55
CA GLY A 667 34.39 -32.30 4.44
C GLY A 667 35.48 -31.21 4.47
N MET A 668 35.14 -29.93 4.55
CA MET A 668 36.13 -28.85 4.67
C MET A 668 36.75 -28.82 6.06
N LYS A 669 38.07 -28.63 6.13
CA LYS A 669 38.74 -28.29 7.40
C LYS A 669 38.44 -26.84 7.76
N ILE A 670 37.85 -26.62 8.92
CA ILE A 670 37.48 -25.30 9.44
C ILE A 670 38.47 -24.86 10.54
N PRO A 671 38.99 -23.62 10.53
CA PRO A 671 38.91 -22.65 9.44
C PRO A 671 39.76 -23.08 8.22
N PRO A 672 39.27 -22.89 6.98
CA PRO A 672 39.95 -23.31 5.76
C PRO A 672 41.14 -22.40 5.43
N LYS A 673 42.16 -23.01 4.82
CA LYS A 673 43.35 -22.33 4.29
C LYS A 673 43.29 -22.27 2.77
N CYS A 674 43.94 -21.26 2.21
CA CYS A 674 43.97 -21.04 0.77
C CYS A 674 44.92 -22.01 0.06
N ASP A 675 44.39 -22.72 -0.93
CA ASP A 675 45.10 -23.66 -1.80
C ASP A 675 46.32 -23.05 -2.53
N ARG A 676 46.44 -21.70 -2.59
CA ARG A 676 47.53 -20.97 -3.26
C ARG A 676 48.58 -20.35 -2.32
N CYS A 677 48.16 -19.75 -1.21
CA CYS A 677 49.06 -18.98 -0.33
C CYS A 677 48.98 -19.40 1.15
N ASN A 678 48.23 -20.45 1.49
CA ASN A 678 48.07 -21.01 2.84
C ASN A 678 47.49 -20.05 3.91
N SER A 679 47.11 -18.83 3.52
CA SER A 679 46.43 -17.85 4.38
C SER A 679 44.95 -18.22 4.59
N LEU A 680 44.28 -17.57 5.54
CA LEU A 680 42.86 -17.79 5.82
C LEU A 680 41.98 -17.55 4.58
N VAL A 681 41.00 -18.43 4.42
CA VAL A 681 39.85 -18.26 3.52
C VAL A 681 38.62 -17.96 4.37
N ARG A 682 37.69 -17.16 3.85
CA ARG A 682 36.38 -16.87 4.46
C ARG A 682 35.30 -16.76 3.39
N PRO A 683 34.01 -16.94 3.71
CA PRO A 683 32.94 -16.60 2.79
C PRO A 683 32.89 -15.09 2.54
N ARG A 684 32.41 -14.72 1.36
CA ARG A 684 32.02 -13.38 0.93
C ARG A 684 30.67 -13.01 1.54
N VAL A 685 30.57 -13.18 2.85
CA VAL A 685 29.51 -12.67 3.72
C VAL A 685 30.03 -11.42 4.40
N VAL A 686 29.23 -10.36 4.40
CA VAL A 686 29.50 -9.14 5.19
C VAL A 686 29.28 -9.46 6.67
N LEU A 687 30.32 -9.29 7.49
CA LEU A 687 30.24 -9.45 8.93
C LEU A 687 29.94 -8.12 9.62
N PHE A 688 29.51 -8.17 10.88
CA PHE A 688 29.25 -6.95 11.65
C PHE A 688 30.52 -6.08 11.75
N GLY A 689 30.36 -4.78 11.52
CA GLY A 689 31.45 -3.81 11.45
C GLY A 689 32.19 -3.73 10.10
N GLU A 690 31.81 -4.52 9.09
CA GLU A 690 32.37 -4.43 7.74
C GLU A 690 31.56 -3.52 6.81
N MET A 691 32.21 -3.01 5.75
CA MET A 691 31.53 -2.26 4.70
C MET A 691 30.75 -3.19 3.77
N LEU A 692 29.58 -2.73 3.32
CA LEU A 692 28.80 -3.40 2.28
C LEU A 692 29.59 -3.47 0.94
N PRO A 693 29.30 -4.45 0.06
CA PRO A 693 30.01 -4.59 -1.21
C PRO A 693 29.71 -3.41 -2.13
N ILE A 694 30.74 -2.63 -2.48
CA ILE A 694 30.63 -1.38 -3.28
C ILE A 694 29.79 -1.59 -4.56
N ARG A 695 29.95 -2.73 -5.24
CA ARG A 695 29.18 -3.06 -6.46
C ARG A 695 27.68 -3.25 -6.18
N ALA A 696 27.32 -3.94 -5.10
CA ALA A 696 25.92 -4.18 -4.72
C ALA A 696 25.23 -2.88 -4.28
N VAL A 697 25.95 -2.03 -3.53
CA VAL A 697 25.51 -0.68 -3.16
C VAL A 697 25.32 0.19 -4.40
N GLY A 698 26.29 0.19 -5.33
CA GLY A 698 26.19 0.93 -6.60
C GLY A 698 24.97 0.51 -7.43
N GLN A 699 24.75 -0.79 -7.61
CA GLN A 699 23.57 -1.33 -8.28
C GLN A 699 22.26 -0.91 -7.62
N LEU A 700 22.21 -0.88 -6.28
CA LEU A 700 21.04 -0.43 -5.53
C LEU A 700 20.72 1.05 -5.82
N TYR A 701 21.70 1.95 -5.73
CA TYR A 701 21.51 3.37 -6.03
C TYR A 701 21.19 3.61 -7.51
N GLU A 702 21.86 2.93 -8.45
CA GLU A 702 21.54 2.99 -9.89
C GLU A 702 20.08 2.64 -10.21
N ILE A 703 19.46 1.75 -9.44
CA ILE A 703 18.06 1.35 -9.60
C ILE A 703 17.13 2.37 -8.93
N MET A 704 17.47 2.87 -7.74
CA MET A 704 16.68 3.93 -7.08
C MET A 704 16.64 5.23 -7.88
N ASP A 705 17.76 5.60 -8.51
CA ASP A 705 17.88 6.83 -9.30
C ASP A 705 17.14 6.75 -10.65
N LYS A 706 16.96 5.53 -11.20
CA LYS A 706 16.07 5.28 -12.35
C LYS A 706 14.57 5.44 -12.00
N GLY A 707 14.22 5.51 -10.73
CA GLY A 707 12.84 5.59 -10.25
C GLY A 707 12.20 4.21 -10.02
N LEU A 708 11.34 4.14 -9.00
CA LEU A 708 10.66 2.92 -8.55
C LEU A 708 9.15 3.14 -8.61
N ASP A 709 8.43 2.32 -9.36
CA ASP A 709 6.97 2.38 -9.50
C ASP A 709 6.26 1.39 -8.56
N ALA A 710 6.97 0.33 -8.15
CA ALA A 710 6.55 -0.55 -7.07
C ALA A 710 7.74 -1.08 -6.25
N VAL A 711 7.55 -1.22 -4.93
CA VAL A 711 8.50 -1.85 -4.00
C VAL A 711 7.75 -2.79 -3.04
N ILE A 712 8.19 -4.05 -2.98
CA ILE A 712 7.63 -5.07 -2.09
C ILE A 712 8.66 -5.44 -1.02
N SER A 713 8.42 -5.09 0.24
CA SER A 713 9.23 -5.52 1.40
C SER A 713 8.72 -6.86 1.93
N ILE A 714 9.58 -7.88 2.01
CA ILE A 714 9.19 -9.28 2.24
C ILE A 714 10.05 -9.90 3.34
N GLY A 715 9.42 -10.29 4.45
CA GLY A 715 10.07 -11.08 5.50
C GLY A 715 11.33 -10.43 6.10
N THR A 716 11.33 -9.11 6.24
CA THR A 716 12.44 -8.34 6.82
C THR A 716 11.90 -7.36 7.85
N THR A 717 12.67 -7.11 8.91
CA THR A 717 12.37 -6.06 9.91
C THR A 717 12.73 -4.65 9.42
N SER A 718 13.45 -4.53 8.31
CA SER A 718 13.89 -3.25 7.70
C SER A 718 14.69 -2.31 8.61
N VAL A 719 15.29 -2.82 9.69
CA VAL A 719 16.09 -2.06 10.68
C VAL A 719 17.30 -1.34 10.06
N PHE A 720 17.84 -1.86 8.95
CA PHE A 720 18.98 -1.25 8.28
C PHE A 720 18.53 -0.14 7.30
N PRO A 721 19.12 1.08 7.36
CA PRO A 721 18.69 2.20 6.51
C PRO A 721 18.71 1.90 5.01
N TYR A 722 19.69 1.16 4.49
CA TYR A 722 19.77 0.76 3.07
C TYR A 722 18.72 -0.28 2.63
N ILE A 723 17.95 -0.84 3.58
CA ILE A 723 16.81 -1.73 3.34
C ILE A 723 15.50 -0.95 3.42
N ALA A 724 15.39 0.03 4.33
CA ALA A 724 14.24 0.91 4.43
C ALA A 724 14.20 2.01 3.35
N GLU A 725 15.35 2.58 2.98
CA GLU A 725 15.47 3.72 2.04
C GLU A 725 14.70 3.50 0.73
N PRO A 726 14.81 2.36 0.02
CA PRO A 726 14.10 2.19 -1.24
C PRO A 726 12.57 2.17 -1.05
N VAL A 727 12.07 1.67 0.09
CA VAL A 727 10.64 1.68 0.44
C VAL A 727 10.17 3.11 0.71
N VAL A 728 10.93 3.86 1.52
CA VAL A 728 10.62 5.25 1.88
C VAL A 728 10.65 6.16 0.65
N ARG A 729 11.69 6.05 -0.21
CA ARG A 729 11.81 6.85 -1.44
C ARG A 729 10.73 6.51 -2.47
N ALA A 730 10.25 5.27 -2.51
CA ALA A 730 9.10 4.88 -3.32
C ALA A 730 7.79 5.48 -2.77
N ALA A 731 7.54 5.38 -1.45
CA ALA A 731 6.36 5.95 -0.80
C ALA A 731 6.27 7.48 -1.01
N GLN A 732 7.40 8.19 -0.85
CA GLN A 732 7.51 9.63 -1.11
C GLN A 732 7.18 10.04 -2.55
N LYS A 733 7.34 9.12 -3.52
CA LYS A 733 6.99 9.32 -4.93
C LYS A 733 5.57 8.82 -5.27
N ASN A 734 4.74 8.49 -4.28
CA ASN A 734 3.41 7.87 -4.43
C ASN A 734 3.38 6.51 -5.17
N ALA A 735 4.53 5.86 -5.31
CA ALA A 735 4.66 4.54 -5.90
C ALA A 735 3.98 3.44 -5.05
N ILE A 736 3.79 2.25 -5.62
CA ILE A 736 3.13 1.15 -4.91
C ILE A 736 4.10 0.56 -3.88
N THR A 737 3.82 0.74 -2.59
CA THR A 737 4.61 0.15 -1.51
C THR A 737 3.80 -0.91 -0.77
N ILE A 738 4.35 -2.14 -0.72
CA ILE A 738 3.71 -3.32 -0.14
C ILE A 738 4.65 -3.93 0.89
N GLU A 739 4.15 -4.25 2.08
CA GLU A 739 4.81 -5.06 3.09
C GLU A 739 4.16 -6.44 3.19
N ILE A 740 5.00 -7.47 3.25
CA ILE A 740 4.60 -8.88 3.47
C ILE A 740 5.42 -9.41 4.64
N ASN A 741 4.92 -9.25 5.86
CA ASN A 741 5.58 -9.70 7.08
C ASN A 741 4.54 -10.04 8.16
N PRO A 742 4.69 -11.13 8.95
CA PRO A 742 3.70 -11.49 9.97
C PRO A 742 3.52 -10.47 11.11
N GLY A 743 4.57 -9.68 11.42
CA GLY A 743 4.56 -8.60 12.39
C GLY A 743 4.95 -7.26 11.76
N ASP A 744 4.85 -6.18 12.52
CA ASP A 744 5.22 -4.84 12.06
C ASP A 744 6.75 -4.65 11.99
N THR A 745 7.20 -3.65 11.23
CA THR A 745 8.59 -3.36 10.87
C THR A 745 8.84 -1.85 10.80
N GLU A 746 10.10 -1.42 10.66
CA GLU A 746 10.46 0.01 10.52
C GLU A 746 9.80 0.72 9.32
N VAL A 747 9.27 -0.03 8.35
CA VAL A 747 8.58 0.54 7.17
C VAL A 747 7.06 0.42 7.23
N SER A 748 6.48 -0.21 8.26
CA SER A 748 5.05 -0.49 8.33
C SER A 748 4.14 0.74 8.24
N ASP A 749 4.58 1.90 8.73
CA ASP A 749 3.77 3.13 8.71
C ASP A 749 3.98 4.00 7.47
N VAL A 750 4.95 3.66 6.59
CA VAL A 750 5.17 4.33 5.29
C VAL A 750 4.69 3.52 4.09
N VAL A 751 4.41 2.22 4.23
CA VAL A 751 3.87 1.39 3.15
C VAL A 751 2.37 1.61 2.93
N ARG A 752 1.94 1.64 1.67
CA ARG A 752 0.52 1.76 1.30
C ARG A 752 -0.29 0.50 1.65
N TYR A 753 0.30 -0.69 1.50
CA TYR A 753 -0.36 -1.97 1.80
C TYR A 753 0.47 -2.79 2.80
N ARG A 754 -0.18 -3.23 3.88
CA ARG A 754 0.39 -4.16 4.87
C ARG A 754 -0.33 -5.50 4.81
N LEU A 755 0.40 -6.57 4.48
CA LEU A 755 -0.11 -7.93 4.38
C LEU A 755 0.52 -8.77 5.51
N ARG A 756 -0.20 -8.88 6.64
CA ARG A 756 0.27 -9.57 7.84
C ARG A 756 0.11 -11.10 7.74
N ASP A 757 0.94 -11.72 6.91
CA ASP A 757 1.01 -13.18 6.69
C ASP A 757 2.43 -13.57 6.23
N ARG A 758 2.72 -14.88 6.13
CA ARG A 758 3.98 -15.40 5.59
C ARG A 758 4.08 -15.22 4.08
N SER A 759 5.28 -14.93 3.60
CA SER A 759 5.58 -14.74 2.18
C SER A 759 5.13 -15.91 1.29
N ILE A 760 5.24 -17.15 1.78
CA ILE A 760 4.83 -18.37 1.06
C ILE A 760 3.31 -18.44 0.77
N ASN A 761 2.49 -17.81 1.62
CA ASN A 761 1.02 -17.78 1.46
C ASN A 761 0.56 -16.69 0.50
N ILE A 762 1.34 -15.61 0.38
CA ILE A 762 0.95 -14.38 -0.31
C ILE A 762 1.51 -14.30 -1.72
N LEU A 763 2.82 -14.50 -1.91
CA LEU A 763 3.45 -14.28 -3.21
C LEU A 763 2.93 -15.21 -4.33
N PRO A 764 2.64 -16.51 -4.07
CA PRO A 764 2.01 -17.36 -5.09
C PRO A 764 0.58 -16.97 -5.44
N LYS A 765 -0.18 -16.33 -4.52
CA LYS A 765 -1.50 -15.77 -4.82
C LYS A 765 -1.34 -14.52 -5.68
N LEU A 766 -0.51 -13.59 -5.26
CA LEU A 766 -0.22 -12.35 -5.99
C LEU A 766 0.27 -12.63 -7.43
N LEU A 767 1.08 -13.68 -7.62
CA LEU A 767 1.48 -14.14 -8.95
C LEU A 767 0.30 -14.67 -9.81
N LYS A 768 -0.64 -15.39 -9.21
CA LYS A 768 -1.81 -15.96 -9.92
C LYS A 768 -2.79 -14.90 -10.42
N HIS A 769 -2.92 -13.78 -9.71
CA HIS A 769 -3.73 -12.64 -10.17
C HIS A 769 -2.97 -11.73 -11.15
N LEU A 770 -1.67 -11.99 -11.33
CA LEU A 770 -0.79 -11.38 -12.34
C LEU A 770 -0.62 -12.26 -13.60
N SER A 771 -1.27 -13.42 -13.67
CA SER A 771 -1.19 -14.42 -14.76
C SER A 771 -2.53 -14.69 -15.42
#